data_AF-A0A8H4CMU7-F1
#
_entry.id   AF-A0A8H4CMU7-F1
#
_cell.length_a   1.000
_cell.length_b   1.000
_cell.length_c   1.000
_cell.angle_alpha   90.00
_cell.angle_beta   90.00
_cell.angle_gamma   90.00
#
_symmetry.space_group_name_H-M   'P 1'
#
loop_
_entity.id
_entity.type
_entity.pdbx_description
1 polymer ?
#
loop_
_entity_poly.entity_id
_entity_poly.type
_entity_poly.pdbx_seq_one_letter_code
_entity_poly.pdbx_strand_id
1 'polypeptide(L)'
;MSSIFKFAAVLCTLGFQLPEVFAARQPYDVRKIIDAFRHPQDDLTILCAHRGLKWNGTTENSRDAYFRATEAGLECIETDIHLSLDGHLPMIHDGGLGRTTDIGEQTGQPAYNPFTGQGYNPLVSEHNFTGFIENLHLRDEQGRVHVETVPTLPEMVQSIYETGANVVLQLDFKEQAAVEPAYWALKNLTNRAGVPANEWCIYKLQAKWWKNPAEFEALEWVQDAFASGIQLAYIPVYNPEDEASWDTLTSLKEFASTNYTISAEIEVYSTGAPLQPLQDYIVHNGTEQDTFRTSGIFYAAGDLVDFITSDLTRFDTANYTIPVDIHTNNSVFVFQENKAPALLDSLVGNKSLDGHDYRSDFDWIIKQGFQWVITDTADVWDAELHAQGKRNTSYLLNGSENNTTNGWYPCDRKQPRCSRCERRSWPCRYSPVSKTGRPLPDKPQHGQEPFLHTPGHVSEETVSDDPVVASTNTFNPEQLDRPQVTGMFDNVVSTDDIQDFGWTAELNDHTLWNGEAFSNFTNVPAAGPDININPDLVTDLIADINTEISRRANFEPSMLVDNSLMLRPRKWRSIESSMTSRMMLGDILTYPEMLLNNLKLPPFISPPCCGDELKCQEAGTHQCLPQPLVACASIIRMWQANSPDNRAFIWRTIYMEQQKLLHEVSCVWQCCHDFWHLHARHSSLIPVPLKHESYEKDTLIAAIQASVLYTILHIEEVASIPKHYVRSLLITVGTMTFSMMNVRDMDYCHQTDDVPTRHEWICNQSMWRVTSFCYALNELLHIAKIPSSGNGGGPCRRVHLPSTRSLWTARSNLEWQRQYAKQLSKRQLRDCYRIAHLREYAKYPGDSSAGRSWATDLDDWCLDHDELGTLIWMATKLDPK
;
A
#
# COMPACT_ATOMS: atom_id res chain seq x y z
N MET A 1 -18.33 -42.00 42.05
CA MET A 1 -17.54 -42.74 41.05
C MET A 1 -18.16 -42.45 39.68
N SER A 2 -17.46 -41.71 38.82
CA SER A 2 -16.71 -42.27 37.67
C SER A 2 -17.66 -42.91 36.64
N SER A 3 -17.88 -42.38 35.44
CA SER A 3 -16.81 -42.06 34.47
C SER A 3 -17.23 -41.03 33.39
N ILE A 4 -17.22 -39.72 33.70
CA ILE A 4 -17.37 -38.64 32.69
C ILE A 4 -16.04 -37.83 32.55
N PHE A 5 -15.03 -38.15 33.35
CA PHE A 5 -13.75 -37.41 33.45
C PHE A 5 -12.64 -37.86 32.46
N LYS A 6 -12.97 -38.39 31.27
CA LYS A 6 -11.97 -38.98 30.36
C LYS A 6 -12.04 -38.59 28.87
N PHE A 7 -12.79 -37.56 28.49
CA PHE A 7 -12.77 -37.03 27.11
C PHE A 7 -12.44 -35.54 26.97
N ALA A 8 -12.16 -34.83 28.07
CA ALA A 8 -11.79 -33.41 28.09
C ALA A 8 -10.26 -33.15 28.11
N ALA A 9 -9.42 -34.15 27.82
CA ALA A 9 -7.97 -34.08 28.03
C ALA A 9 -7.11 -34.47 26.81
N VAL A 10 -7.70 -34.62 25.62
CA VAL A 10 -6.97 -35.00 24.38
C VAL A 10 -7.12 -33.94 23.27
N LEU A 11 -8.14 -33.08 23.33
CA LEU A 11 -8.32 -31.97 22.38
C LEU A 11 -7.54 -30.68 22.72
N CYS A 12 -6.77 -30.67 23.82
CA CYS A 12 -5.88 -29.55 24.18
C CYS A 12 -4.43 -29.71 23.65
N THR A 13 -4.17 -30.62 22.69
CA THR A 13 -2.81 -30.92 22.20
C THR A 13 -2.65 -30.92 20.67
N LEU A 14 -3.62 -30.37 19.94
CA LEU A 14 -3.47 -30.00 18.53
C LEU A 14 -3.84 -28.53 18.37
N GLY A 15 -2.91 -27.66 18.78
CA GLY A 15 -3.02 -26.23 18.54
C GLY A 15 -2.89 -25.92 17.06
N PHE A 16 -4.01 -25.79 16.36
CA PHE A 16 -4.05 -24.98 15.14
C PHE A 16 -3.93 -23.53 15.56
N GLN A 17 -2.70 -23.00 15.53
CA GLN A 17 -2.47 -21.57 15.55
C GLN A 17 -3.16 -20.97 14.32
N LEU A 18 -4.12 -20.07 14.55
CA LEU A 18 -4.58 -19.15 13.51
C LEU A 18 -3.35 -18.37 13.03
N PRO A 19 -3.15 -18.19 11.71
CA PRO A 19 -2.11 -17.29 11.24
C PRO A 19 -2.48 -15.86 11.65
N GLU A 20 -1.75 -15.27 12.59
CA GLU A 20 -1.83 -13.83 12.85
C GLU A 20 -1.47 -13.11 11.55
N VAL A 21 -2.34 -12.21 11.08
CA VAL A 21 -2.01 -11.33 9.96
C VAL A 21 -1.09 -10.24 10.50
N PHE A 22 0.20 -10.42 10.27
CA PHE A 22 1.23 -9.45 10.62
C PHE A 22 1.21 -8.29 9.60
N ALA A 23 1.30 -7.05 10.08
CA ALA A 23 1.95 -5.96 9.34
C ALA A 23 3.44 -6.32 9.09
N ALA A 24 4.31 -5.40 8.66
CA ALA A 24 5.75 -5.60 8.89
C ALA A 24 6.07 -5.47 10.39
N ARG A 25 5.66 -6.48 11.16
CA ARG A 25 5.93 -6.55 12.58
C ARG A 25 7.38 -6.97 12.73
N GLN A 26 8.29 -5.99 12.70
CA GLN A 26 9.60 -6.20 13.29
C GLN A 26 9.36 -6.73 14.70
N PRO A 27 9.96 -7.86 15.12
CA PRO A 27 9.70 -8.45 16.42
C PRO A 27 10.47 -7.69 17.51
N TYR A 28 10.53 -6.36 17.40
CA TYR A 28 11.08 -5.47 18.39
C TYR A 28 10.28 -5.53 19.68
N ASP A 29 10.95 -5.31 20.81
CA ASP A 29 10.33 -5.05 22.09
C ASP A 29 10.47 -3.56 22.38
N VAL A 30 9.37 -2.85 22.62
CA VAL A 30 9.39 -1.41 22.94
C VAL A 30 10.28 -1.12 24.16
N ARG A 31 10.38 -2.04 25.13
CA ARG A 31 11.27 -1.87 26.29
C ARG A 31 12.74 -1.94 25.90
N LYS A 32 13.10 -2.71 24.87
CA LYS A 32 14.46 -2.76 24.32
C LYS A 32 14.79 -1.53 23.49
N ILE A 33 13.79 -0.94 22.82
CA ILE A 33 13.95 0.35 22.15
C ILE A 33 14.21 1.45 23.20
N ILE A 34 13.41 1.49 24.28
CA ILE A 34 13.62 2.42 25.41
C ILE A 34 14.96 2.17 26.13
N ASP A 35 15.39 0.92 26.28
CA ASP A 35 16.72 0.58 26.82
C ASP A 35 17.87 1.04 25.90
N ALA A 36 17.72 0.90 24.58
CA ALA A 36 18.70 1.40 23.62
C ALA A 36 18.72 2.94 23.55
N PHE A 37 17.58 3.61 23.83
CA PHE A 37 17.57 5.05 24.07
C PHE A 37 18.39 5.45 25.29
N ARG A 38 18.55 4.58 26.30
CA ARG A 38 19.30 4.83 27.54
C ARG A 38 20.78 4.43 27.47
N HIS A 39 21.03 3.28 26.87
CA HIS A 39 22.34 2.62 26.87
C HIS A 39 22.88 2.54 25.42
N PRO A 40 23.95 3.29 25.09
CA PRO A 40 24.51 3.30 23.75
C PRO A 40 25.03 1.91 23.35
N GLN A 41 24.93 1.59 22.05
CA GLN A 41 25.66 0.47 21.43
C GLN A 41 26.56 1.03 20.33
N ASP A 42 27.79 0.50 20.21
CA ASP A 42 28.79 1.02 19.27
C ASP A 42 28.37 0.92 17.79
N ASP A 43 27.45 0.00 17.47
CA ASP A 43 26.99 -0.36 16.14
C ASP A 43 25.48 -0.15 15.93
N LEU A 44 24.81 0.65 16.77
CA LEU A 44 23.41 1.06 16.59
C LEU A 44 23.24 2.58 16.75
N THR A 45 22.70 3.21 15.72
CA THR A 45 22.05 4.52 15.79
C THR A 45 20.54 4.32 15.60
N ILE A 46 19.73 4.82 16.54
CA ILE A 46 18.26 4.72 16.50
C ILE A 46 17.69 5.77 15.55
N LEU A 47 16.65 5.41 14.80
CA LEU A 47 15.99 6.29 13.85
C LEU A 47 14.55 6.60 14.24
N CYS A 48 14.24 7.88 14.41
CA CYS A 48 12.90 8.40 14.59
C CYS A 48 12.39 9.05 13.28
N ALA A 49 11.28 8.55 12.75
CA ALA A 49 10.62 9.16 11.59
C ALA A 49 9.90 10.45 12.01
N HIS A 50 10.31 11.60 11.48
CA HIS A 50 9.73 12.92 11.79
C HIS A 50 8.26 13.00 11.32
N ARG A 51 7.30 12.95 12.25
CA ARG A 51 5.85 12.88 11.99
C ARG A 51 5.42 11.63 11.20
N GLY A 52 6.17 10.54 11.33
CA GLY A 52 6.07 9.31 10.53
C GLY A 52 6.80 9.41 9.19
N LEU A 53 6.64 8.41 8.30
CA LEU A 53 7.14 8.51 6.93
C LEU A 53 6.15 9.27 6.05
N LYS A 54 6.11 10.60 6.24
CA LYS A 54 5.47 11.56 5.33
C LYS A 54 6.26 11.68 4.01
N TRP A 55 5.80 12.57 3.11
CA TRP A 55 6.31 12.80 1.74
C TRP A 55 5.79 11.81 0.70
N ASN A 56 5.95 12.18 -0.58
CA ASN A 56 5.44 11.46 -1.76
C ASN A 56 3.93 11.23 -1.69
N GLY A 57 3.19 12.24 -1.21
CA GLY A 57 1.74 12.18 -1.04
C GLY A 57 1.23 11.44 0.19
N THR A 58 2.07 11.16 1.18
CA THR A 58 1.61 10.76 2.51
C THR A 58 1.61 11.96 3.45
N THR A 59 0.48 12.18 4.12
CA THR A 59 0.25 13.28 5.06
C THR A 59 1.02 13.10 6.36
N GLU A 60 1.41 14.19 7.02
CA GLU A 60 2.14 14.13 8.29
C GLU A 60 1.24 13.84 9.49
N ASN A 61 1.80 13.23 10.55
CA ASN A 61 1.08 12.82 11.77
C ASN A 61 -0.16 11.94 11.51
N SER A 62 -0.09 11.12 10.45
CA SER A 62 -1.19 10.29 9.95
C SER A 62 -0.98 8.80 10.22
N ARG A 63 -2.07 8.01 10.25
CA ARG A 63 -1.96 6.56 10.42
C ARG A 63 -1.27 5.91 9.21
N ASP A 64 -1.39 6.46 8.01
CA ASP A 64 -0.61 6.01 6.83
C ASP A 64 0.91 6.26 7.01
N ALA A 65 1.32 7.45 7.46
CA ALA A 65 2.74 7.75 7.73
C ALA A 65 3.33 6.85 8.82
N TYR A 66 2.54 6.53 9.84
CA TYR A 66 2.91 5.63 10.93
C TYR A 66 3.03 4.19 10.45
N PHE A 67 2.00 3.70 9.76
CA PHE A 67 2.01 2.37 9.17
C PHE A 67 3.24 2.18 8.29
N ARG A 68 3.54 3.14 7.40
CA ARG A 68 4.73 3.13 6.53
C ARG A 68 6.05 3.13 7.30
N ALA A 69 6.17 3.91 8.37
CA ALA A 69 7.36 3.91 9.22
C ALA A 69 7.59 2.53 9.85
N THR A 70 6.53 1.91 10.39
CA THR A 70 6.62 0.54 10.93
C THR A 70 6.88 -0.50 9.83
N GLU A 71 6.31 -0.34 8.64
CA GLU A 71 6.56 -1.22 7.49
C GLU A 71 8.02 -1.16 6.99
N ALA A 72 8.63 0.02 7.05
CA ALA A 72 10.04 0.24 6.75
C ALA A 72 10.99 -0.36 7.82
N GLY A 73 10.46 -0.84 8.95
CA GLY A 73 11.23 -1.39 10.05
C GLY A 73 11.91 -0.36 10.95
N LEU A 74 11.32 0.84 11.01
CA LEU A 74 11.73 1.90 11.93
C LEU A 74 11.15 1.66 13.33
N GLU A 75 12.00 1.86 14.32
CA GLU A 75 11.77 1.58 15.74
C GLU A 75 11.12 2.76 16.49
N CYS A 76 11.26 3.97 15.98
CA CYS A 76 10.74 5.20 16.57
C CYS A 76 10.00 6.05 15.53
N ILE A 77 8.95 6.71 15.98
CA ILE A 77 8.25 7.77 15.25
C ILE A 77 8.21 8.98 16.17
N GLU A 78 8.60 10.15 15.68
CA GLU A 78 8.36 11.41 16.37
C GLU A 78 7.02 12.00 15.89
N THR A 79 6.34 12.76 16.76
CA THR A 79 5.02 13.31 16.48
C THR A 79 4.73 14.59 17.24
N ASP A 80 3.89 15.41 16.63
CA ASP A 80 3.45 16.67 17.21
C ASP A 80 2.12 16.54 17.95
N ILE A 81 1.95 17.27 19.05
CA ILE A 81 0.70 17.31 19.84
C ILE A 81 0.34 18.76 20.21
N HIS A 82 -0.90 19.15 19.92
CA HIS A 82 -1.58 20.33 20.47
C HIS A 82 -2.67 19.93 21.46
N LEU A 83 -3.19 20.90 22.22
CA LEU A 83 -4.41 20.82 23.01
C LEU A 83 -5.56 21.59 22.34
N SER A 84 -6.69 20.93 22.08
CA SER A 84 -7.92 21.59 21.59
C SER A 84 -8.67 22.32 22.71
N LEU A 85 -9.61 23.20 22.35
CA LEU A 85 -10.43 23.95 23.32
C LEU A 85 -11.25 23.05 24.27
N ASP A 86 -11.67 21.88 23.79
CA ASP A 86 -12.41 20.87 24.56
C ASP A 86 -11.51 19.79 25.21
N GLY A 87 -10.18 19.98 25.21
CA GLY A 87 -9.23 19.17 25.96
C GLY A 87 -8.77 17.86 25.29
N HIS A 88 -9.02 17.69 23.99
CA HIS A 88 -8.47 16.60 23.20
C HIS A 88 -7.05 16.93 22.71
N LEU A 89 -6.37 15.90 22.21
CA LEU A 89 -4.95 15.93 21.84
C LEU A 89 -4.77 15.63 20.34
N PRO A 90 -5.19 16.54 19.44
CA PRO A 90 -4.99 16.39 18.00
C PRO A 90 -3.50 16.36 17.64
N MET A 91 -3.15 15.46 16.73
CA MET A 91 -1.78 15.25 16.27
C MET A 91 -1.49 16.12 15.05
N ILE A 92 -1.08 17.36 15.30
CA ILE A 92 -0.84 18.40 14.28
C ILE A 92 0.46 19.12 14.64
N HIS A 93 1.25 19.53 13.64
CA HIS A 93 2.44 20.35 13.89
C HIS A 93 2.11 21.81 14.20
N ASP A 94 1.37 22.45 13.31
CA ASP A 94 1.14 23.90 13.33
C ASP A 94 0.09 24.28 14.38
N GLY A 95 0.27 25.43 15.03
CA GLY A 95 -0.78 25.99 15.89
C GLY A 95 -2.06 26.37 15.14
N GLY A 96 -2.00 26.50 13.80
CA GLY A 96 -3.12 26.77 12.93
C GLY A 96 -3.47 25.58 12.03
N LEU A 97 -4.78 25.35 11.82
CA LEU A 97 -5.32 24.20 11.09
C LEU A 97 -5.14 24.25 9.57
N GLY A 98 -4.78 25.41 9.00
CA GLY A 98 -4.91 25.71 7.58
C GLY A 98 -3.91 25.03 6.65
N ARG A 99 -2.64 24.82 7.07
CA ARG A 99 -1.62 24.21 6.18
C ARG A 99 -1.87 22.72 5.96
N THR A 100 -2.23 22.02 7.02
CA THR A 100 -2.30 20.55 7.05
C THR A 100 -3.72 20.00 6.93
N THR A 101 -4.75 20.85 6.78
CA THR A 101 -6.15 20.37 6.65
C THR A 101 -6.97 21.10 5.58
N ASP A 102 -8.14 20.56 5.25
CA ASP A 102 -9.15 21.12 4.35
C ASP A 102 -10.11 22.14 5.01
N ILE A 103 -9.74 22.71 6.15
CA ILE A 103 -10.61 23.60 6.94
C ILE A 103 -11.16 24.82 6.17
N GLY A 104 -10.44 25.35 5.19
CA GLY A 104 -10.96 26.40 4.32
C GLY A 104 -12.19 25.91 3.55
N GLU A 105 -12.03 24.83 2.80
CA GLU A 105 -13.06 24.17 2.02
C GLU A 105 -14.25 23.74 2.87
N GLN A 106 -14.01 23.07 4.01
CA GLN A 106 -15.07 22.63 4.94
C GLN A 106 -15.91 23.79 5.50
N THR A 107 -15.32 24.97 5.66
CA THR A 107 -16.00 26.18 6.18
C THR A 107 -16.44 27.16 5.10
N GLY A 108 -16.25 26.82 3.81
CA GLY A 108 -16.54 27.71 2.68
C GLY A 108 -15.65 28.96 2.62
N GLN A 109 -14.52 28.95 3.31
CA GLN A 109 -13.50 30.01 3.32
C GLN A 109 -12.39 29.72 2.30
N PRO A 110 -11.56 30.71 1.93
CA PRO A 110 -10.39 30.46 1.10
C PRO A 110 -9.40 29.53 1.82
N ALA A 111 -8.95 28.46 1.15
CA ALA A 111 -7.91 27.57 1.66
C ALA A 111 -6.64 28.36 2.05
N TYR A 112 -6.03 28.02 3.18
CA TYR A 112 -4.80 28.68 3.60
C TYR A 112 -3.62 28.26 2.74
N ASN A 113 -2.85 29.26 2.32
CA ASN A 113 -1.63 29.09 1.55
C ASN A 113 -0.42 29.51 2.40
N PRO A 114 0.45 28.55 2.79
CA PRO A 114 1.53 28.79 3.74
C PRO A 114 2.63 29.70 3.17
N PHE A 115 2.78 29.78 1.84
CA PHE A 115 3.73 30.71 1.22
C PHE A 115 3.25 32.16 1.32
N THR A 116 1.95 32.42 1.20
CA THR A 116 1.40 33.80 1.13
C THR A 116 0.78 34.30 2.45
N GLY A 117 0.48 33.40 3.38
CA GLY A 117 -0.23 33.69 4.62
C GLY A 117 -1.68 34.09 4.45
N GLN A 118 -2.24 33.86 3.27
CA GLN A 118 -3.62 34.19 2.94
C GLN A 118 -4.49 32.94 3.05
N GLY A 119 -5.76 33.15 3.41
CA GLY A 119 -6.74 32.10 3.61
C GLY A 119 -7.00 31.79 5.08
N TYR A 120 -7.89 30.84 5.33
CA TYR A 120 -8.43 30.57 6.66
C TYR A 120 -7.57 29.58 7.45
N ASN A 121 -6.94 30.09 8.50
CA ASN A 121 -6.02 29.35 9.36
C ASN A 121 -6.32 29.60 10.85
N PRO A 122 -7.47 29.12 11.37
CA PRO A 122 -7.82 29.27 12.77
C PRO A 122 -6.92 28.40 13.67
N LEU A 123 -6.77 28.82 14.93
CA LEU A 123 -5.91 28.13 15.89
C LEU A 123 -6.57 26.86 16.44
N VAL A 124 -5.77 25.79 16.61
CA VAL A 124 -6.18 24.52 17.23
C VAL A 124 -6.75 24.76 18.64
N SER A 125 -6.05 25.57 19.44
CA SER A 125 -6.40 25.88 20.84
C SER A 125 -7.68 26.71 21.00
N GLU A 126 -8.21 27.30 19.92
CA GLU A 126 -9.43 28.11 19.94
C GLU A 126 -10.68 27.33 19.49
N HIS A 127 -10.51 26.06 19.09
CA HIS A 127 -11.58 25.25 18.50
C HIS A 127 -11.70 23.89 19.19
N ASN A 128 -12.93 23.38 19.27
CA ASN A 128 -13.18 22.03 19.79
C ASN A 128 -12.66 20.99 18.80
N PHE A 129 -12.19 19.85 19.30
CA PHE A 129 -11.95 18.68 18.48
C PHE A 129 -13.26 18.01 18.11
N THR A 130 -14.11 17.76 19.12
CA THR A 130 -15.42 17.12 18.97
C THR A 130 -16.34 17.96 18.09
N GLY A 131 -16.90 17.34 17.05
CA GLY A 131 -17.80 17.96 16.08
C GLY A 131 -17.11 18.92 15.10
N PHE A 132 -15.78 19.07 15.13
CA PHE A 132 -15.06 20.00 14.26
C PHE A 132 -13.71 19.46 13.77
N ILE A 133 -12.62 19.56 14.54
CA ILE A 133 -11.27 19.15 14.06
C ILE A 133 -11.24 17.67 13.65
N GLU A 134 -11.98 16.80 14.35
CA GLU A 134 -12.07 15.35 14.03
C GLU A 134 -12.60 15.06 12.62
N ASN A 135 -13.34 16.00 12.01
CA ASN A 135 -13.94 15.88 10.69
C ASN A 135 -13.09 16.54 9.59
N LEU A 136 -11.99 17.19 9.95
CA LEU A 136 -11.07 17.82 9.00
C LEU A 136 -10.16 16.76 8.37
N HIS A 137 -9.99 16.86 7.07
CA HIS A 137 -9.19 15.95 6.26
C HIS A 137 -7.77 16.48 6.09
N LEU A 138 -6.78 15.60 6.24
CA LEU A 138 -5.36 15.96 6.20
C LEU A 138 -4.89 16.33 4.78
N ARG A 139 -3.88 17.19 4.69
CA ARG A 139 -3.13 17.51 3.47
C ARG A 139 -1.73 16.92 3.46
N ASP A 140 -1.25 16.64 2.26
CA ASP A 140 0.15 16.32 2.00
C ASP A 140 1.00 17.57 1.69
N GLU A 141 2.28 17.36 1.40
CA GLU A 141 3.24 18.43 1.12
C GLU A 141 2.87 19.31 -0.08
N GLN A 142 2.03 18.80 -0.98
CA GLN A 142 1.60 19.47 -2.21
C GLN A 142 0.28 20.24 -2.00
N GLY A 143 -0.30 20.15 -0.81
CA GLY A 143 -1.60 20.71 -0.46
C GLY A 143 -2.79 19.87 -0.92
N ARG A 144 -2.58 18.61 -1.35
CA ARG A 144 -3.67 17.72 -1.77
C ARG A 144 -4.36 17.16 -0.53
N VAL A 145 -5.70 17.22 -0.51
CA VAL A 145 -6.52 16.69 0.58
C VAL A 145 -6.66 15.17 0.43
N HIS A 146 -6.54 14.45 1.54
CA HIS A 146 -6.64 12.99 1.65
C HIS A 146 -7.85 12.56 2.47
N VAL A 147 -8.29 11.30 2.33
CA VAL A 147 -9.46 10.77 3.07
C VAL A 147 -9.19 10.56 4.56
N GLU A 148 -7.94 10.65 5.01
CA GLU A 148 -7.60 10.53 6.42
C GLU A 148 -7.88 11.83 7.19
N THR A 149 -8.58 11.72 8.32
CA THR A 149 -8.84 12.84 9.23
C THR A 149 -7.79 12.96 10.33
N VAL A 150 -7.74 14.13 10.98
CA VAL A 150 -6.84 14.42 12.11
C VAL A 150 -7.01 13.38 13.24
N PRO A 151 -5.99 12.57 13.57
CA PRO A 151 -6.06 11.65 14.70
C PRO A 151 -5.82 12.36 16.04
N THR A 152 -6.33 11.76 17.12
CA THR A 152 -5.85 12.07 18.48
C THR A 152 -4.75 11.12 18.94
N LEU A 153 -3.93 11.56 19.89
CA LEU A 153 -2.89 10.72 20.51
C LEU A 153 -3.44 9.37 21.04
N PRO A 154 -4.57 9.31 21.79
CA PRO A 154 -5.17 8.04 22.21
C PRO A 154 -5.61 7.14 21.06
N GLU A 155 -6.19 7.70 19.99
CA GLU A 155 -6.57 6.92 18.79
C GLU A 155 -5.36 6.33 18.08
N MET A 156 -4.24 7.05 18.03
CA MET A 156 -3.02 6.56 17.40
C MET A 156 -2.37 5.44 18.23
N VAL A 157 -2.33 5.59 19.55
CA VAL A 157 -1.90 4.51 20.46
C VAL A 157 -2.82 3.28 20.36
N GLN A 158 -4.13 3.49 20.25
CA GLN A 158 -5.10 2.42 19.99
C GLN A 158 -4.87 1.75 18.62
N SER A 159 -4.53 2.51 17.58
CA SER A 159 -4.17 1.96 16.26
C SER A 159 -2.90 1.11 16.31
N ILE A 160 -1.89 1.52 17.10
CA ILE A 160 -0.67 0.73 17.36
C ILE A 160 -1.01 -0.58 18.12
N TYR A 161 -1.93 -0.53 19.09
CA TYR A 161 -2.44 -1.72 19.78
C TYR A 161 -3.12 -2.70 18.80
N GLU A 162 -4.05 -2.21 17.99
CA GLU A 162 -4.85 -3.04 17.07
C GLU A 162 -4.00 -3.69 15.98
N THR A 163 -3.13 -2.91 15.32
CA THR A 163 -2.18 -3.40 14.32
C THR A 163 -1.10 -4.30 14.93
N GLY A 164 -0.86 -4.18 16.24
CA GLY A 164 0.22 -4.89 16.94
C GLY A 164 1.61 -4.37 16.59
N ALA A 165 1.72 -3.14 16.10
CA ALA A 165 2.99 -2.51 15.78
C ALA A 165 3.90 -2.41 17.02
N ASN A 166 5.20 -2.65 16.82
CA ASN A 166 6.22 -2.59 17.87
C ASN A 166 7.12 -1.38 17.61
N VAL A 167 6.66 -0.20 18.00
CA VAL A 167 7.29 1.10 17.73
C VAL A 167 7.15 1.98 18.99
N VAL A 168 8.12 2.86 19.24
CA VAL A 168 8.00 3.90 20.27
C VAL A 168 7.58 5.23 19.65
N LEU A 169 6.84 6.05 20.39
CA LEU A 169 6.48 7.40 19.96
C LEU A 169 7.26 8.43 20.75
N GLN A 170 7.95 9.37 20.09
CA GLN A 170 8.45 10.59 20.73
C GLN A 170 7.37 11.66 20.60
N LEU A 171 6.80 12.04 21.75
CA LEU A 171 5.71 13.01 21.85
C LEU A 171 6.29 14.42 21.97
N ASP A 172 6.38 15.17 20.85
CA ASP A 172 6.77 16.58 20.85
C ASP A 172 5.55 17.48 21.07
N PHE A 173 5.45 18.04 22.27
CA PHE A 173 4.35 18.90 22.67
C PHE A 173 4.59 20.35 22.22
N LYS A 174 3.58 20.98 21.62
CA LYS A 174 3.69 22.37 21.16
C LYS A 174 3.41 23.39 22.26
N GLU A 175 2.65 23.00 23.29
CA GLU A 175 2.51 23.76 24.53
C GLU A 175 2.57 22.88 25.79
N GLN A 176 3.10 23.47 26.87
CA GLN A 176 3.25 22.84 28.19
C GLN A 176 1.91 22.33 28.76
N ALA A 177 0.79 22.95 28.37
CA ALA A 177 -0.55 22.60 28.84
C ALA A 177 -1.06 21.25 28.29
N ALA A 178 -0.53 20.77 27.17
CA ALA A 178 -0.93 19.49 26.56
C ALA A 178 -0.32 18.25 27.26
N VAL A 179 0.76 18.44 28.03
CA VAL A 179 1.58 17.37 28.61
C VAL A 179 0.80 16.53 29.65
N GLU A 180 0.14 17.19 30.58
CA GLU A 180 -0.64 16.50 31.63
C GLU A 180 -1.89 15.78 31.07
N PRO A 181 -2.74 16.41 30.23
CA PRO A 181 -3.83 15.71 29.56
C PRO A 181 -3.38 14.45 28.81
N ALA A 182 -2.21 14.47 28.17
CA ALA A 182 -1.66 13.29 27.49
C ALA A 182 -1.35 12.14 28.46
N TYR A 183 -0.74 12.42 29.61
CA TYR A 183 -0.55 11.40 30.65
C TYR A 183 -1.87 10.74 31.07
N TRP A 184 -2.89 11.54 31.37
CA TRP A 184 -4.19 11.02 31.80
C TRP A 184 -4.91 10.23 30.70
N ALA A 185 -4.83 10.69 29.45
CA ALA A 185 -5.43 10.02 28.29
C ALA A 185 -4.74 8.68 27.95
N LEU A 186 -3.42 8.57 28.20
CA LEU A 186 -2.64 7.36 27.97
C LEU A 186 -2.60 6.38 29.16
N LYS A 187 -2.93 6.82 30.39
CA LYS A 187 -2.72 6.07 31.64
C LYS A 187 -3.24 4.63 31.64
N ASN A 188 -4.37 4.37 30.96
CA ASN A 188 -5.00 3.05 30.90
C ASN A 188 -4.79 2.31 29.56
N LEU A 189 -4.02 2.89 28.63
CA LEU A 189 -3.71 2.28 27.34
C LEU A 189 -2.43 1.43 27.43
N THR A 190 -2.32 0.46 26.52
CA THR A 190 -1.16 -0.42 26.40
C THR A 190 -0.83 -0.64 24.93
N ASN A 191 0.36 -1.16 24.61
CA ASN A 191 0.58 -1.83 23.32
C ASN A 191 0.03 -3.27 23.37
N ARG A 192 0.04 -3.98 22.23
CA ARG A 192 -0.48 -5.36 22.15
C ARG A 192 0.27 -6.39 23.01
N ALA A 193 1.48 -6.06 23.48
CA ALA A 193 2.24 -6.88 24.43
C ALA A 193 1.87 -6.60 25.91
N GLY A 194 0.93 -5.69 26.18
CA GLY A 194 0.51 -5.30 27.52
C GLY A 194 1.46 -4.31 28.22
N VAL A 195 2.36 -3.67 27.49
CA VAL A 195 3.24 -2.61 28.03
C VAL A 195 2.42 -1.30 28.12
N PRO A 196 2.31 -0.65 29.29
CA PRO A 196 1.60 0.63 29.44
C PRO A 196 2.08 1.70 28.46
N ALA A 197 1.16 2.46 27.88
CA ALA A 197 1.47 3.49 26.89
C ALA A 197 2.52 4.49 27.40
N ASN A 198 2.41 4.91 28.66
CA ASN A 198 3.35 5.84 29.31
C ASN A 198 4.77 5.28 29.55
N GLU A 199 5.03 3.99 29.28
CA GLU A 199 6.39 3.40 29.28
C GLU A 199 7.07 3.44 27.90
N TRP A 200 6.33 3.62 26.79
CA TRP A 200 6.88 3.60 25.42
C TRP A 200 6.45 4.79 24.53
N CYS A 201 5.52 5.61 25.00
CA CYS A 201 5.35 6.98 24.55
C CYS A 201 6.32 7.86 25.35
N ILE A 202 7.38 8.29 24.68
CA ILE A 202 8.46 9.09 25.24
C ILE A 202 8.00 10.55 25.33
N TYR A 203 8.02 11.11 26.53
CA TYR A 203 7.77 12.52 26.79
C TYR A 203 8.99 13.34 26.38
N LYS A 204 8.99 13.82 25.14
CA LYS A 204 9.97 14.75 24.60
C LYS A 204 9.51 16.17 24.98
N LEU A 205 10.19 16.79 25.95
CA LEU A 205 9.72 18.00 26.60
C LEU A 205 10.78 19.09 26.59
N GLN A 206 10.37 20.32 26.26
CA GLN A 206 11.24 21.50 26.24
C GLN A 206 11.82 21.74 27.64
N ALA A 207 13.15 21.65 27.81
CA ALA A 207 13.79 21.65 29.13
C ALA A 207 13.55 22.96 29.92
N LYS A 208 13.23 24.06 29.23
CA LYS A 208 12.84 25.34 29.83
C LYS A 208 11.50 25.32 30.58
N TRP A 209 10.64 24.33 30.36
CA TRP A 209 9.34 24.18 31.04
C TRP A 209 9.48 23.70 32.48
N TRP A 210 10.44 22.80 32.74
CA TRP A 210 10.80 22.28 34.06
C TRP A 210 12.31 22.06 34.07
N LYS A 211 13.04 22.95 34.75
CA LYS A 211 14.49 23.12 34.54
C LYS A 211 15.35 22.11 35.30
N ASN A 212 14.75 21.42 36.26
CA ASN A 212 15.41 20.42 37.09
C ASN A 212 14.41 19.31 37.46
N PRO A 213 14.89 18.13 37.89
CA PRO A 213 14.04 17.05 38.35
C PRO A 213 13.03 17.48 39.42
N ALA A 214 13.43 18.28 40.41
CA ALA A 214 12.54 18.68 41.51
C ALA A 214 11.33 19.51 41.05
N GLU A 215 11.46 20.33 40.00
CA GLU A 215 10.33 21.03 39.37
C GLU A 215 9.39 20.08 38.62
N PHE A 216 9.93 19.04 37.99
CA PHE A 216 9.16 18.04 37.23
C PHE A 216 8.46 17.02 38.15
N GLU A 217 9.17 16.49 39.15
CA GLU A 217 8.67 15.58 40.19
C GLU A 217 7.62 16.23 41.12
N ALA A 218 7.53 17.57 41.14
CA ALA A 218 6.52 18.29 41.89
C ALA A 218 5.11 18.24 41.25
N LEU A 219 5.01 17.83 39.98
CA LEU A 219 3.74 17.79 39.23
C LEU A 219 2.84 16.64 39.70
N GLU A 220 1.55 16.90 39.85
CA GLU A 220 0.58 15.92 40.36
C GLU A 220 0.51 14.65 39.48
N TRP A 221 0.55 14.82 38.15
CA TRP A 221 0.55 13.70 37.20
C TRP A 221 1.83 12.86 37.23
N VAL A 222 3.01 13.47 37.50
CA VAL A 222 4.28 12.75 37.65
C VAL A 222 4.30 11.97 38.96
N GLN A 223 3.79 12.56 40.04
CA GLN A 223 3.63 11.87 41.33
C GLN A 223 2.67 10.69 41.24
N ASP A 224 1.55 10.85 40.52
CA ASP A 224 0.61 9.78 40.24
C ASP A 224 1.23 8.67 39.36
N ALA A 225 2.05 9.02 38.37
CA ALA A 225 2.78 8.04 37.55
C ALA A 225 3.70 7.15 38.40
N PHE A 226 4.53 7.77 39.24
CA PHE A 226 5.44 7.05 40.13
C PHE A 226 4.68 6.24 41.20
N ALA A 227 3.61 6.79 41.78
CA ALA A 227 2.76 6.07 42.73
C ALA A 227 2.02 4.89 42.08
N SER A 228 1.69 4.99 40.79
CA SER A 228 1.11 3.92 39.98
C SER A 228 2.15 2.89 39.49
N GLY A 229 3.45 3.11 39.73
CA GLY A 229 4.53 2.24 39.28
C GLY A 229 4.87 2.34 37.79
N ILE A 230 4.40 3.38 37.10
CA ILE A 230 4.67 3.63 35.68
C ILE A 230 6.13 4.08 35.53
N GLN A 231 6.87 3.41 34.65
CA GLN A 231 8.23 3.81 34.29
C GLN A 231 8.18 4.83 33.15
N LEU A 232 7.98 6.11 33.51
CA LEU A 232 7.97 7.20 32.53
C LEU A 232 9.26 7.21 31.70
N ALA A 233 9.11 7.38 30.40
CA ALA A 233 10.19 7.62 29.46
C ALA A 233 10.28 9.13 29.16
N TYR A 234 11.33 9.81 29.61
CA TYR A 234 11.48 11.27 29.48
C TYR A 234 12.76 11.66 28.71
N ILE A 235 12.64 12.66 27.84
CA ILE A 235 13.76 13.31 27.13
C ILE A 235 13.61 14.84 27.24
N PRO A 236 14.51 15.54 27.96
CA PRO A 236 14.59 17.00 27.91
C PRO A 236 15.21 17.45 26.58
N VAL A 237 14.60 18.46 25.97
CA VAL A 237 15.06 19.12 24.73
C VAL A 237 15.73 20.45 25.09
N TYR A 238 16.99 20.60 24.73
CA TYR A 238 17.77 21.83 24.92
C TYR A 238 17.97 22.56 23.59
N ASN A 239 17.64 23.86 23.55
CA ASN A 239 17.81 24.71 22.36
C ASN A 239 18.89 25.79 22.62
N PRO A 240 19.63 26.27 21.60
CA PRO A 240 20.69 27.28 21.81
C PRO A 240 20.22 28.60 22.42
N GLU A 241 18.94 28.96 22.27
CA GLU A 241 18.31 30.11 22.92
C GLU A 241 18.19 29.97 24.45
N ASP A 242 18.19 28.74 24.99
CA ASP A 242 18.04 28.48 26.42
C ASP A 242 19.31 28.88 27.22
N GLU A 243 20.50 28.63 26.67
CA GLU A 243 21.84 28.97 27.22
C GLU A 243 21.96 30.43 27.67
N ALA A 244 21.28 31.35 26.98
CA ALA A 244 21.32 32.77 27.32
C ALA A 244 20.56 33.13 28.61
N SER A 245 19.79 32.19 29.17
CA SER A 245 18.78 32.49 30.20
C SER A 245 18.79 31.59 31.44
N TRP A 246 19.47 30.43 31.43
CA TRP A 246 19.65 29.55 32.60
C TRP A 246 20.76 28.51 32.37
N ASP A 247 21.20 27.84 33.45
CA ASP A 247 22.25 26.81 33.41
C ASP A 247 21.69 25.43 32.99
N THR A 248 21.67 25.25 31.67
CA THR A 248 21.33 24.04 30.91
C THR A 248 22.24 22.85 31.24
N LEU A 249 23.53 23.08 31.49
CA LEU A 249 24.49 22.01 31.77
C LEU A 249 24.31 21.42 33.18
N THR A 250 24.02 22.26 34.16
CA THR A 250 23.63 21.80 35.51
C THR A 250 22.30 21.04 35.45
N SER A 251 21.33 21.53 34.69
CA SER A 251 20.06 20.82 34.43
C SER A 251 20.26 19.43 33.83
N LEU A 252 21.06 19.31 32.77
CA LEU A 252 21.32 18.03 32.11
C LEU A 252 21.94 17.02 33.08
N LYS A 253 22.87 17.46 33.95
CA LYS A 253 23.48 16.62 34.99
C LYS A 253 22.49 16.15 36.04
N GLU A 254 21.58 17.01 36.46
CA GLU A 254 20.54 16.64 37.43
C GLU A 254 19.56 15.63 36.81
N PHE A 255 19.05 15.87 35.60
CA PHE A 255 18.20 14.90 34.89
C PHE A 255 18.92 13.58 34.58
N ALA A 256 20.21 13.61 34.25
CA ALA A 256 21.03 12.42 34.07
C ALA A 256 21.15 11.55 35.33
N SER A 257 20.88 12.07 36.53
CA SER A 257 20.85 11.26 37.77
C SER A 257 19.50 10.56 38.04
N THR A 258 18.46 10.84 37.26
CA THR A 258 17.09 10.33 37.48
C THR A 258 16.86 8.97 36.82
N ASN A 259 15.97 8.15 37.37
CA ASN A 259 15.67 6.81 36.83
C ASN A 259 14.63 6.78 35.69
N TYR A 260 14.01 7.92 35.36
CA TYR A 260 12.97 8.06 34.33
C TYR A 260 13.43 8.87 33.11
N THR A 261 14.49 9.68 33.23
CA THR A 261 15.15 10.23 32.02
C THR A 261 15.82 9.09 31.27
N ILE A 262 15.63 9.04 29.95
CA ILE A 262 16.21 7.99 29.09
C ILE A 262 17.25 8.54 28.12
N SER A 263 17.19 9.81 27.73
CA SER A 263 18.18 10.45 26.85
C SER A 263 18.02 11.97 26.96
N ALA A 264 18.84 12.77 26.27
CA ALA A 264 18.58 14.18 25.98
C ALA A 264 18.53 14.47 24.46
N GLU A 265 17.76 15.49 24.04
CA GLU A 265 17.84 16.08 22.70
C GLU A 265 18.64 17.40 22.79
N ILE A 266 19.67 17.54 21.95
CA ILE A 266 20.65 18.62 22.05
C ILE A 266 20.87 19.21 20.66
N GLU A 267 20.23 20.34 20.37
CA GLU A 267 20.24 20.98 19.05
C GLU A 267 21.55 21.74 18.78
N VAL A 268 22.64 21.00 18.53
CA VAL A 268 23.96 21.56 18.17
C VAL A 268 24.00 21.88 16.67
N TYR A 269 24.23 23.15 16.32
CA TYR A 269 24.22 23.61 14.92
C TYR A 269 25.62 23.60 14.25
N SER A 270 26.70 23.72 15.03
CA SER A 270 28.09 23.62 14.55
C SER A 270 29.04 23.26 15.69
N THR A 271 30.24 22.78 15.37
CA THR A 271 31.20 22.33 16.40
C THR A 271 31.68 23.50 17.26
N GLY A 272 31.43 23.41 18.57
CA GLY A 272 31.70 24.49 19.53
C GLY A 272 30.56 25.51 19.69
N ALA A 273 29.41 25.31 19.03
CA ALA A 273 28.19 26.07 19.24
C ALA A 273 27.72 26.03 20.72
N PRO A 274 26.79 26.90 21.16
CA PRO A 274 26.44 27.07 22.58
C PRO A 274 26.12 25.78 23.35
N LEU A 275 25.46 24.81 22.72
CA LEU A 275 25.10 23.51 23.34
C LEU A 275 26.20 22.43 23.28
N GLN A 276 27.35 22.68 22.65
CA GLN A 276 28.46 21.70 22.59
C GLN A 276 28.87 21.18 23.98
N PRO A 277 28.92 21.98 25.07
CA PRO A 277 29.27 21.47 26.41
C PRO A 277 28.31 20.41 26.95
N LEU A 278 27.04 20.41 26.52
CA LEU A 278 26.06 19.38 26.88
C LEU A 278 26.33 18.08 26.11
N GLN A 279 26.63 18.18 24.82
CA GLN A 279 27.01 17.02 23.99
C GLN A 279 28.32 16.40 24.49
N ASP A 280 29.34 17.22 24.75
CA ASP A 280 30.62 16.79 25.32
C ASP A 280 30.45 16.18 26.72
N TYR A 281 29.42 16.59 27.47
CA TYR A 281 29.09 15.95 28.75
C TYR A 281 28.65 14.49 28.55
N ILE A 282 27.64 14.27 27.71
CA ILE A 282 27.11 12.92 27.43
C ILE A 282 28.18 11.99 26.85
N VAL A 283 28.90 12.46 25.82
CA VAL A 283 29.83 11.62 25.04
C VAL A 283 31.17 11.41 25.75
N HIS A 284 31.63 12.34 26.59
CA HIS A 284 32.99 12.29 27.16
C HIS A 284 33.10 12.43 28.69
N ASN A 285 32.21 13.19 29.36
CA ASN A 285 32.45 13.62 30.74
C ASN A 285 31.41 13.14 31.78
N GLY A 286 30.38 12.40 31.37
CA GLY A 286 29.36 11.88 32.29
C GLY A 286 29.92 10.92 33.35
N THR A 287 29.20 10.73 34.44
CA THR A 287 29.66 10.02 35.65
C THR A 287 29.08 8.61 35.80
N GLU A 288 29.63 7.79 36.70
CA GLU A 288 29.04 6.46 37.05
C GLU A 288 27.65 6.57 37.71
N GLN A 289 27.22 7.78 38.08
CA GLN A 289 25.90 8.07 38.65
C GLN A 289 24.87 8.42 37.57
N ASP A 290 25.31 8.66 36.33
CA ASP A 290 24.44 9.00 35.21
C ASP A 290 23.71 7.74 34.73
N THR A 291 22.39 7.82 34.62
CA THR A 291 21.50 6.70 34.27
C THR A 291 21.35 6.48 32.76
N PHE A 292 21.74 7.46 31.93
CA PHE A 292 21.76 7.38 30.48
C PHE A 292 23.06 7.94 29.90
N ARG A 293 23.46 7.48 28.71
CA ARG A 293 24.72 7.87 28.03
C ARG A 293 24.53 8.16 26.54
N THR A 294 23.39 8.77 26.24
CA THR A 294 22.83 8.90 24.90
C THR A 294 22.34 10.33 24.67
N SER A 295 22.44 10.76 23.42
CA SER A 295 21.94 12.04 22.95
C SER A 295 21.39 11.89 21.53
N GLY A 296 20.48 12.78 21.16
CA GLY A 296 20.00 12.88 19.79
C GLY A 296 19.76 14.32 19.34
N ILE A 297 19.42 14.42 18.07
CA ILE A 297 19.32 15.68 17.33
C ILE A 297 18.34 15.53 16.15
N PHE A 298 17.73 16.63 15.72
CA PHE A 298 17.02 16.70 14.45
C PHE A 298 17.97 16.86 13.25
N TYR A 299 17.90 15.96 12.26
CA TYR A 299 18.57 16.15 10.97
C TYR A 299 17.68 16.97 10.03
N ALA A 300 18.11 18.21 9.78
CA ALA A 300 17.41 19.17 8.93
C ALA A 300 17.68 18.88 7.45
N ALA A 301 16.92 17.94 6.86
CA ALA A 301 17.02 17.54 5.46
C ALA A 301 16.65 18.66 4.45
N GLY A 302 15.89 19.66 4.90
CA GLY A 302 15.23 20.68 4.08
C GLY A 302 13.76 20.36 3.82
N ASP A 303 12.95 21.39 3.63
CA ASP A 303 11.48 21.24 3.48
C ASP A 303 11.02 21.23 2.02
N LEU A 304 11.94 21.44 1.07
CA LEU A 304 11.66 21.42 -0.36
C LEU A 304 12.11 20.09 -0.95
N VAL A 305 11.15 19.28 -1.41
CA VAL A 305 11.41 18.04 -2.16
C VAL A 305 11.29 18.28 -3.67
N ASP A 306 11.97 17.46 -4.47
CA ASP A 306 11.92 17.52 -5.95
C ASP A 306 10.46 17.52 -6.45
N PHE A 307 10.08 18.54 -7.23
CA PHE A 307 8.71 18.76 -7.66
C PHE A 307 8.22 17.70 -8.67
N ILE A 308 7.58 16.64 -8.19
CA ILE A 308 7.06 15.56 -9.04
C ILE A 308 5.81 16.00 -9.83
N THR A 309 6.09 16.57 -11.00
CA THR A 309 5.36 16.39 -12.28
C THR A 309 3.86 16.75 -12.36
N SER A 310 3.35 17.68 -11.57
CA SER A 310 2.03 18.29 -11.81
C SER A 310 2.03 19.80 -11.61
N ASP A 311 1.45 20.53 -12.54
CA ASP A 311 1.15 21.98 -12.43
C ASP A 311 -0.27 22.22 -11.84
N LEU A 312 -1.03 21.16 -11.55
CA LEU A 312 -2.44 21.22 -11.13
C LEU A 312 -2.65 21.19 -9.61
N THR A 313 -1.62 20.84 -8.83
CA THR A 313 -1.70 20.69 -7.37
C THR A 313 -0.41 21.19 -6.71
N ARG A 314 -0.22 22.50 -6.69
CA ARG A 314 0.82 23.17 -5.91
C ARG A 314 0.18 24.31 -5.13
N PHE A 315 0.70 24.60 -3.94
CA PHE A 315 0.47 25.91 -3.34
C PHE A 315 1.00 26.99 -4.28
N ASP A 316 0.22 28.06 -4.47
CA ASP A 316 0.66 29.23 -5.23
C ASP A 316 1.81 29.90 -4.45
N THR A 317 3.04 29.82 -4.96
CA THR A 317 4.19 30.50 -4.36
C THR A 317 4.19 32.02 -4.61
N ALA A 318 3.13 32.54 -5.24
CA ALA A 318 2.94 33.93 -5.63
C ALA A 318 4.14 34.47 -6.41
N ASN A 319 4.84 35.45 -5.85
CA ASN A 319 6.04 36.04 -6.47
C ASN A 319 7.36 35.37 -6.05
N TYR A 320 7.32 34.33 -5.21
CA TYR A 320 8.52 33.64 -4.76
C TYR A 320 8.99 32.66 -5.84
N THR A 321 10.20 32.92 -6.36
CA THR A 321 10.90 31.98 -7.24
C THR A 321 11.51 30.88 -6.37
N ILE A 322 11.09 29.64 -6.61
CA ILE A 322 11.71 28.48 -5.97
C ILE A 322 13.12 28.29 -6.57
N PRO A 323 14.16 28.05 -5.75
CA PRO A 323 15.49 27.74 -6.24
C PRO A 323 15.50 26.56 -7.22
N VAL A 324 16.32 26.65 -8.27
CA VAL A 324 16.56 25.54 -9.22
C VAL A 324 17.39 24.42 -8.57
N ASP A 325 18.20 24.77 -7.57
CA ASP A 325 18.93 23.84 -6.72
C ASP A 325 18.51 24.07 -5.26
N ILE A 326 17.88 23.06 -4.66
CA ILE A 326 17.38 23.08 -3.28
C ILE A 326 18.48 22.78 -2.26
N HIS A 327 19.66 22.35 -2.72
CA HIS A 327 20.89 22.24 -1.96
C HIS A 327 21.87 23.31 -2.45
N THR A 328 22.61 23.99 -1.58
CA THR A 328 23.61 24.98 -2.00
C THR A 328 24.73 25.05 -0.97
N ASN A 329 25.96 24.76 -1.39
CA ASN A 329 27.16 24.78 -0.52
C ASN A 329 26.99 23.97 0.77
N ASN A 330 26.43 22.75 0.68
CA ASN A 330 26.04 21.89 1.82
C ASN A 330 24.91 22.42 2.73
N SER A 331 24.38 23.63 2.52
CA SER A 331 23.12 24.06 3.15
C SER A 331 21.91 23.61 2.33
N VAL A 332 20.75 23.51 2.97
CA VAL A 332 19.46 23.18 2.35
C VAL A 332 18.47 24.33 2.49
N PHE A 333 17.49 24.40 1.58
CA PHE A 333 16.37 25.34 1.69
C PHE A 333 15.26 24.80 2.60
N VAL A 334 14.78 25.67 3.49
CA VAL A 334 13.63 25.42 4.37
C VAL A 334 12.48 26.36 4.05
N PHE A 335 11.28 25.91 4.38
CA PHE A 335 10.05 26.67 4.29
C PHE A 335 10.06 27.80 5.34
N GLN A 336 9.45 28.93 4.99
CA GLN A 336 9.16 29.99 5.94
C GLN A 336 7.74 30.49 5.74
N GLU A 337 6.98 30.55 6.83
CA GLU A 337 5.65 31.11 6.81
C GLU A 337 5.68 32.56 6.29
N ASN A 338 4.86 32.82 5.27
CA ASN A 338 4.61 34.13 4.67
C ASN A 338 5.84 34.78 3.99
N LYS A 339 6.85 33.99 3.64
CA LYS A 339 8.12 34.45 3.04
C LYS A 339 8.61 33.50 1.95
N ALA A 340 9.60 33.96 1.19
CA ALA A 340 10.37 33.07 0.32
C ALA A 340 11.09 31.99 1.17
N PRO A 341 11.21 30.74 0.68
CA PRO A 341 12.12 29.76 1.24
C PRO A 341 13.54 30.32 1.34
N ALA A 342 14.27 29.94 2.38
CA ALA A 342 15.62 30.41 2.63
C ALA A 342 16.57 29.27 3.02
N LEU A 343 17.86 29.45 2.79
CA LEU A 343 18.89 28.50 3.22
C LEU A 343 18.99 28.50 4.75
N LEU A 344 19.20 27.33 5.37
CA LEU A 344 19.46 27.22 6.82
C LEU A 344 20.57 28.18 7.28
N ASP A 345 21.67 28.29 6.55
CA ASP A 345 22.79 29.21 6.83
C ASP A 345 22.36 30.68 6.92
N SER A 346 21.30 31.07 6.21
CA SER A 346 20.76 32.44 6.28
C SER A 346 19.84 32.67 7.49
N LEU A 347 19.43 31.60 8.17
CA LEU A 347 18.52 31.60 9.33
C LEU A 347 19.21 31.23 10.64
N VAL A 348 20.35 30.54 10.60
CA VAL A 348 21.04 29.99 11.79
C VAL A 348 21.47 31.05 12.80
N GLY A 349 21.81 32.25 12.33
CA GLY A 349 22.12 33.39 13.19
C GLY A 349 23.24 33.09 14.21
N ASN A 350 22.97 33.33 15.50
CA ASN A 350 23.90 33.08 16.59
C ASN A 350 23.88 31.63 17.12
N LYS A 351 23.08 30.73 16.55
CA LYS A 351 23.06 29.31 16.94
C LYS A 351 24.31 28.56 16.47
N SER A 352 24.99 29.06 15.44
CA SER A 352 26.26 28.55 14.91
C SER A 352 27.39 29.60 15.05
N LEU A 353 28.63 29.13 15.20
CA LEU A 353 29.82 30.00 15.30
C LEU A 353 30.36 30.49 13.95
N ASP A 354 30.24 29.69 12.90
CA ASP A 354 30.76 29.98 11.55
C ASP A 354 29.67 30.42 10.55
N GLY A 355 28.40 30.38 10.97
CA GLY A 355 27.25 30.72 10.15
C GLY A 355 26.74 29.59 9.27
N HIS A 356 27.25 28.36 9.43
CA HIS A 356 26.72 27.17 8.76
C HIS A 356 25.87 26.32 9.72
N ASP A 357 24.79 25.72 9.22
CA ASP A 357 23.96 24.74 9.96
C ASP A 357 24.28 23.30 9.54
N TYR A 358 25.18 22.67 10.30
CA TYR A 358 25.67 21.32 10.01
C TYR A 358 24.63 20.21 10.32
N ARG A 359 23.43 20.54 10.82
CA ARG A 359 22.35 19.55 11.03
C ARG A 359 21.82 18.96 9.72
N SER A 360 22.22 19.50 8.57
CA SER A 360 21.99 18.94 7.24
C SER A 360 23.12 18.02 6.72
N ASP A 361 24.21 17.84 7.48
CA ASP A 361 25.34 16.96 7.15
C ASP A 361 25.31 15.67 8.00
N PHE A 362 24.93 14.56 7.36
CA PHE A 362 24.93 13.21 7.95
C PHE A 362 26.29 12.86 8.58
N ASP A 363 27.36 13.12 7.84
CA ASP A 363 28.72 12.75 8.19
C ASP A 363 29.22 13.57 9.38
N TRP A 364 28.70 14.80 9.56
CA TRP A 364 28.96 15.64 10.73
C TRP A 364 28.20 15.16 11.97
N ILE A 365 26.90 14.87 11.87
CA ILE A 365 26.09 14.34 12.99
C ILE A 365 26.72 13.06 13.54
N ILE A 366 27.13 12.15 12.65
CA ILE A 366 27.78 10.89 13.04
C ILE A 366 29.16 11.10 13.69
N LYS A 367 29.85 12.21 13.40
CA LYS A 367 31.11 12.60 14.07
C LYS A 367 30.90 13.28 15.43
N GLN A 368 29.77 13.96 15.66
CA GLN A 368 29.39 14.48 16.98
C GLN A 368 28.97 13.39 17.97
N GLY A 369 28.77 12.16 17.50
CA GLY A 369 28.49 11.01 18.36
C GLY A 369 27.09 11.03 18.96
N PHE A 370 26.08 11.48 18.19
CA PHE A 370 24.68 11.27 18.54
C PHE A 370 24.27 9.79 18.35
N GLN A 371 23.48 9.26 19.28
CA GLN A 371 23.03 7.86 19.29
C GLN A 371 21.68 7.67 18.61
N TRP A 372 20.91 8.74 18.45
CA TRP A 372 19.62 8.69 17.76
C TRP A 372 19.35 10.00 17.01
N VAL A 373 18.57 9.90 15.93
CA VAL A 373 18.30 11.02 15.03
C VAL A 373 16.84 11.03 14.63
N ILE A 374 16.20 12.20 14.73
CA ILE A 374 14.89 12.45 14.10
C ILE A 374 15.13 12.95 12.69
N THR A 375 14.44 12.40 11.70
CA THR A 375 14.60 12.83 10.31
C THR A 375 13.37 12.54 9.44
N ASP A 376 13.12 13.44 8.51
CA ASP A 376 12.23 13.28 7.35
C ASP A 376 12.65 12.17 6.37
N THR A 377 13.90 11.72 6.47
CA THR A 377 14.55 10.78 5.53
C THR A 377 15.09 9.54 6.26
N ALA A 378 14.37 9.07 7.28
CA ALA A 378 14.77 7.96 8.14
C ALA A 378 15.11 6.68 7.36
N ASP A 379 14.50 6.49 6.21
CA ASP A 379 14.72 5.38 5.30
C ASP A 379 15.94 5.55 4.35
N VAL A 380 16.41 6.78 4.13
CA VAL A 380 17.74 7.09 3.57
C VAL A 380 18.81 6.83 4.65
N TRP A 381 18.57 7.32 5.86
CA TRP A 381 19.44 7.11 7.02
C TRP A 381 19.64 5.63 7.35
N ASP A 382 18.58 4.82 7.31
CA ASP A 382 18.64 3.36 7.40
C ASP A 382 19.65 2.77 6.40
N ALA A 383 19.65 3.25 5.16
CA ALA A 383 20.55 2.78 4.11
C ALA A 383 22.02 3.01 4.46
N GLU A 384 22.32 4.24 4.87
CA GLU A 384 23.69 4.70 5.10
C GLU A 384 24.25 4.11 6.39
N LEU A 385 23.48 4.11 7.49
CA LEU A 385 23.88 3.47 8.74
C LEU A 385 24.13 1.97 8.57
N HIS A 386 23.29 1.24 7.80
CA HIS A 386 23.57 -0.16 7.47
C HIS A 386 24.85 -0.33 6.62
N ALA A 387 25.16 0.60 5.73
CA ALA A 387 26.39 0.57 4.93
C ALA A 387 27.64 0.83 5.79
N GLN A 388 27.52 1.67 6.82
CA GLN A 388 28.58 1.99 7.78
C GLN A 388 28.66 0.99 8.96
N GLY A 389 27.73 0.04 9.06
CA GLY A 389 27.68 -0.94 10.16
C GLY A 389 27.18 -0.35 11.48
N LYS A 390 26.40 0.74 11.45
CA LYS A 390 25.85 1.47 12.60
C LYS A 390 24.34 1.29 12.77
N ARG A 391 23.79 0.16 12.30
CA ARG A 391 22.34 -0.14 12.39
C ARG A 391 22.10 -1.62 12.71
N ASN A 392 22.77 -2.12 13.74
CA ASN A 392 22.53 -3.46 14.24
C ASN A 392 21.21 -3.50 15.05
N THR A 393 20.07 -3.66 14.38
CA THR A 393 18.75 -3.69 15.06
C THR A 393 18.51 -4.95 15.91
N SER A 394 19.47 -5.89 15.98
CA SER A 394 19.30 -7.12 16.77
C SER A 394 19.14 -6.88 18.28
N TYR A 395 19.68 -5.77 18.80
CA TYR A 395 19.47 -5.33 20.19
C TYR A 395 17.99 -5.10 20.51
N LEU A 396 17.20 -4.67 19.52
CA LEU A 396 15.79 -4.29 19.67
C LEU A 396 14.85 -5.52 19.68
N LEU A 397 15.27 -6.64 19.08
CA LEU A 397 14.44 -7.84 18.89
C LEU A 397 14.10 -8.52 20.22
N ASN A 398 12.87 -9.02 20.35
CA ASN A 398 12.48 -9.93 21.43
C ASN A 398 13.29 -11.24 21.32
N GLY A 399 13.83 -11.71 22.45
CA GLY A 399 14.94 -12.68 22.50
C GLY A 399 14.65 -14.12 22.06
N SER A 400 13.51 -14.36 21.40
CA SER A 400 13.06 -15.68 20.93
C SER A 400 13.19 -15.89 19.42
N GLU A 401 13.42 -14.84 18.62
CA GLU A 401 13.36 -14.93 17.15
C GLU A 401 14.69 -14.59 16.46
N ASN A 402 15.52 -15.62 16.24
CA ASN A 402 16.75 -15.54 15.43
C ASN A 402 16.49 -15.49 13.90
N ASN A 403 15.23 -15.36 13.46
CA ASN A 403 14.86 -15.18 12.05
C ASN A 403 14.33 -13.77 11.83
N THR A 404 15.26 -12.83 11.61
CA THR A 404 14.93 -11.47 11.15
C THR A 404 14.18 -11.54 9.81
N THR A 405 12.89 -11.26 9.82
CA THR A 405 12.19 -10.78 8.63
C THR A 405 12.63 -9.34 8.40
N ASN A 406 13.66 -9.16 7.55
CA ASN A 406 13.95 -7.87 6.95
C ASN A 406 12.61 -7.26 6.47
N GLY A 407 12.36 -5.97 6.77
CA GLY A 407 11.18 -5.26 6.27
C GLY A 407 11.01 -5.47 4.75
N TRP A 408 9.79 -5.33 4.23
CA TRP A 408 9.30 -5.93 2.96
C TRP A 408 10.17 -5.75 1.69
N TYR A 409 11.20 -4.89 1.74
CA TYR A 409 12.18 -4.65 0.68
C TYR A 409 13.64 -4.67 1.21
N PRO A 410 14.26 -5.84 1.44
CA PRO A 410 15.68 -5.92 1.76
C PRO A 410 16.57 -5.35 0.64
N CYS A 411 17.67 -4.69 1.02
CA CYS A 411 18.68 -4.24 0.06
C CYS A 411 19.44 -5.44 -0.52
N ASP A 412 19.06 -5.87 -1.73
CA ASP A 412 19.60 -7.06 -2.40
C ASP A 412 21.02 -6.91 -2.99
N ARG A 413 21.66 -5.76 -2.77
CA ARG A 413 23.05 -5.43 -3.14
C ARG A 413 23.43 -5.65 -4.63
N LYS A 414 22.48 -5.78 -5.56
CA LYS A 414 22.76 -5.88 -7.01
C LYS A 414 23.48 -4.62 -7.52
N GLN A 415 24.65 -4.75 -8.14
CA GLN A 415 25.28 -3.60 -8.81
C GLN A 415 24.75 -3.44 -10.25
N PRO A 416 24.53 -2.21 -10.74
CA PRO A 416 24.85 -0.92 -10.12
C PRO A 416 23.75 -0.32 -9.24
N ARG A 417 22.56 -0.93 -9.11
CA ARG A 417 21.49 -0.49 -8.19
C ARG A 417 20.76 -1.69 -7.58
N CYS A 418 20.58 -1.70 -6.25
CA CYS A 418 19.77 -2.71 -5.58
C CYS A 418 18.29 -2.49 -5.86
N SER A 419 17.49 -3.56 -5.83
CA SER A 419 16.06 -3.45 -6.13
C SER A 419 15.26 -2.58 -5.13
N ARG A 420 15.83 -2.21 -3.97
CA ARG A 420 15.28 -1.18 -3.07
C ARG A 420 15.48 0.24 -3.63
N CYS A 421 16.72 0.61 -3.94
CA CYS A 421 17.06 1.94 -4.48
C CYS A 421 16.59 2.12 -5.93
N GLU A 422 16.44 1.03 -6.69
CA GLU A 422 15.84 1.01 -8.02
C GLU A 422 14.34 1.34 -7.97
N ARG A 423 13.57 0.66 -7.11
CA ARG A 423 12.12 0.92 -6.92
C ARG A 423 11.81 2.29 -6.33
N ARG A 424 12.73 2.88 -5.57
CA ARG A 424 12.59 4.22 -4.97
C ARG A 424 13.23 5.34 -5.80
N SER A 425 13.73 5.03 -7.00
CA SER A 425 14.45 5.98 -7.87
C SER A 425 15.72 6.62 -7.28
N TRP A 426 16.18 6.20 -6.10
CA TRP A 426 17.34 6.77 -5.39
C TRP A 426 18.71 6.35 -5.94
N PRO A 427 19.74 7.21 -5.87
CA PRO A 427 21.11 6.86 -6.23
C PRO A 427 21.63 5.70 -5.37
N CYS A 428 21.95 4.57 -5.98
CA CYS A 428 22.50 3.43 -5.25
C CYS A 428 24.02 3.52 -5.22
N ARG A 429 24.60 3.78 -4.05
CA ARG A 429 26.05 3.91 -3.88
C ARG A 429 26.63 2.62 -3.33
N TYR A 430 27.71 2.16 -3.95
CA TYR A 430 28.49 1.00 -3.52
C TYR A 430 29.91 1.45 -3.22
N SER A 431 30.27 1.55 -1.94
CA SER A 431 31.65 1.82 -1.53
C SER A 431 32.57 0.69 -2.02
N PRO A 432 33.67 1.00 -2.74
CA PRO A 432 34.61 -0.02 -3.17
C PRO A 432 35.37 -0.55 -1.96
N VAL A 433 34.94 -1.71 -1.43
CA VAL A 433 35.63 -2.38 -0.32
C VAL A 433 37.06 -2.72 -0.75
N SER A 434 38.02 -2.00 -0.20
CA SER A 434 39.44 -2.32 -0.38
C SER A 434 39.71 -3.71 0.21
N LYS A 435 40.24 -4.63 -0.59
CA LYS A 435 40.76 -5.91 -0.09
C LYS A 435 42.08 -5.69 0.65
N THR A 436 42.02 -5.08 1.83
CA THR A 436 43.13 -5.05 2.79
C THR A 436 43.13 -6.36 3.57
N GLY A 437 44.23 -7.12 3.47
CA GLY A 437 44.30 -8.49 3.97
C GLY A 437 44.35 -8.61 5.49
N ARG A 438 43.89 -9.76 6.00
CA ARG A 438 44.12 -10.18 7.40
C ARG A 438 45.63 -10.29 7.69
N PRO A 439 46.07 -9.96 8.91
CA PRO A 439 47.21 -10.63 9.54
C PRO A 439 46.76 -11.99 10.09
N LEU A 440 47.50 -13.06 9.75
CA LEU A 440 47.54 -14.32 10.50
C LEU A 440 49.02 -14.67 10.71
N PRO A 441 49.45 -15.10 11.91
CA PRO A 441 50.86 -15.32 12.21
C PRO A 441 51.38 -16.69 11.74
N ASP A 442 52.56 -16.64 11.10
CA ASP A 442 53.59 -17.67 10.91
C ASP A 442 53.26 -19.17 11.01
N LYS A 443 53.54 -19.91 9.92
CA LYS A 443 54.86 -20.57 9.75
C LYS A 443 55.13 -21.05 8.31
N PRO A 444 56.40 -21.17 7.89
CA PRO A 444 56.78 -21.47 6.49
C PRO A 444 57.18 -22.94 6.26
N GLN A 445 57.05 -23.43 5.02
CA GLN A 445 58.15 -24.07 4.28
C GLN A 445 57.81 -24.39 2.80
N HIS A 446 58.87 -24.58 2.02
CA HIS A 446 59.02 -24.95 0.59
C HIS A 446 57.87 -25.72 -0.11
N GLY A 447 57.67 -25.59 -1.43
CA GLY A 447 58.41 -24.80 -2.45
C GLY A 447 58.13 -25.29 -3.89
N GLN A 448 58.74 -24.63 -4.87
CA GLN A 448 58.79 -24.99 -6.31
C GLN A 448 57.49 -24.92 -7.14
N GLU A 449 57.30 -23.74 -7.73
CA GLU A 449 56.89 -23.46 -9.12
C GLU A 449 57.49 -24.40 -10.22
N PRO A 450 57.10 -24.29 -11.52
CA PRO A 450 55.85 -23.82 -12.14
C PRO A 450 55.46 -24.62 -13.45
N PHE A 451 54.76 -23.94 -14.39
CA PHE A 451 54.42 -24.29 -15.80
C PHE A 451 53.16 -25.13 -16.05
N LEU A 452 52.44 -25.03 -17.19
CA LEU A 452 51.95 -23.89 -18.02
C LEU A 452 51.13 -24.49 -19.20
N HIS A 453 50.22 -23.72 -19.80
CA HIS A 453 49.52 -23.96 -21.10
C HIS A 453 48.57 -25.18 -21.20
N THR A 454 47.25 -25.03 -21.36
CA THR A 454 46.45 -24.67 -22.59
C THR A 454 46.58 -25.68 -23.77
N PRO A 455 45.60 -25.79 -24.70
CA PRO A 455 44.31 -26.47 -24.48
C PRO A 455 43.90 -27.44 -25.63
N GLY A 456 42.82 -28.20 -25.44
CA GLY A 456 41.83 -28.41 -26.51
C GLY A 456 41.57 -29.82 -27.08
N HIS A 457 40.50 -29.83 -27.88
CA HIS A 457 39.98 -30.83 -28.82
C HIS A 457 39.01 -31.95 -28.37
N VAL A 458 38.17 -32.29 -29.35
CA VAL A 458 36.89 -32.98 -29.32
C VAL A 458 36.93 -34.21 -30.25
N SER A 459 36.35 -35.32 -29.80
CA SER A 459 35.73 -36.43 -30.58
C SER A 459 35.10 -37.40 -29.56
N GLU A 460 33.79 -37.62 -29.53
CA GLU A 460 33.04 -38.59 -30.36
C GLU A 460 33.56 -40.04 -30.31
N GLU A 461 32.76 -40.97 -29.76
CA GLU A 461 32.18 -42.11 -30.53
C GLU A 461 31.17 -42.99 -29.71
N THR A 462 30.10 -43.42 -30.41
CA THR A 462 29.26 -44.66 -30.32
C THR A 462 29.06 -45.43 -28.99
N VAL A 463 27.84 -45.79 -28.52
CA VAL A 463 26.69 -46.55 -29.10
C VAL A 463 26.83 -48.08 -29.09
N SER A 464 25.90 -48.74 -28.37
CA SER A 464 25.38 -50.13 -28.54
C SER A 464 24.31 -50.38 -27.46
N ASP A 465 23.22 -51.14 -27.62
CA ASP A 465 22.43 -51.60 -28.77
C ASP A 465 21.06 -52.08 -28.24
N ASP A 466 20.00 -51.93 -29.05
CA ASP A 466 18.62 -52.45 -28.85
C ASP A 466 18.57 -54.02 -29.01
N PRO A 467 17.43 -54.78 -28.99
CA PRO A 467 15.99 -54.44 -29.20
C PRO A 467 14.98 -55.15 -28.24
N VAL A 468 13.64 -54.99 -28.32
CA VAL A 468 12.66 -55.71 -29.22
C VAL A 468 11.24 -55.33 -28.73
N VAL A 469 10.13 -55.20 -29.49
CA VAL A 469 9.74 -54.95 -30.91
C VAL A 469 8.26 -54.46 -30.86
N ALA A 470 7.76 -53.74 -31.87
CA ALA A 470 6.37 -53.27 -31.98
C ALA A 470 5.53 -54.03 -33.05
N SER A 471 4.20 -53.82 -33.05
CA SER A 471 3.33 -53.86 -34.26
C SER A 471 1.94 -53.28 -33.93
N THR A 472 1.55 -52.07 -34.35
CA THR A 472 1.19 -51.57 -35.70
C THR A 472 -0.04 -52.21 -36.35
N ASN A 473 -1.03 -51.38 -36.70
CA ASN A 473 -1.67 -51.45 -38.03
C ASN A 473 -2.32 -50.10 -38.41
N THR A 474 -2.15 -49.73 -39.68
CA THR A 474 -2.62 -48.50 -40.34
C THR A 474 -4.00 -48.67 -40.97
N PHE A 475 -4.79 -47.61 -41.13
CA PHE A 475 -5.81 -47.54 -42.19
C PHE A 475 -6.03 -46.12 -42.75
N ASN A 476 -6.71 -46.06 -43.90
CA ASN A 476 -6.61 -45.06 -44.97
C ASN A 476 -7.54 -43.83 -44.79
N PRO A 477 -7.24 -42.64 -45.37
CA PRO A 477 -8.09 -41.45 -45.27
C PRO A 477 -8.99 -41.28 -46.51
N GLU A 478 -10.20 -41.82 -46.47
CA GLU A 478 -11.34 -41.37 -47.29
C GLU A 478 -12.65 -41.98 -46.75
N GLN A 479 -13.75 -41.21 -46.82
CA GLN A 479 -15.16 -41.54 -46.52
C GLN A 479 -15.76 -41.17 -45.13
N LEU A 480 -16.74 -40.25 -45.26
CA LEU A 480 -18.00 -40.06 -44.52
C LEU A 480 -18.06 -39.32 -43.15
N ASP A 481 -18.64 -38.11 -43.29
CA ASP A 481 -19.74 -37.51 -42.53
C ASP A 481 -19.52 -36.78 -41.18
N ARG A 482 -19.97 -35.52 -41.21
CA ARG A 482 -20.22 -34.64 -40.05
C ARG A 482 -21.26 -35.24 -39.10
N PRO A 483 -20.99 -35.28 -37.79
CA PRO A 483 -22.04 -35.30 -36.78
C PRO A 483 -22.56 -33.87 -36.56
N GLN A 484 -23.85 -33.64 -36.79
CA GLN A 484 -24.53 -32.42 -36.32
C GLN A 484 -24.75 -32.54 -34.82
N VAL A 485 -24.21 -31.61 -34.03
CA VAL A 485 -24.51 -31.52 -32.58
C VAL A 485 -25.72 -30.61 -32.39
N THR A 486 -26.91 -31.17 -32.57
CA THR A 486 -28.20 -30.59 -32.18
C THR A 486 -28.95 -31.57 -31.30
N GLY A 487 -29.38 -31.13 -30.12
CA GLY A 487 -30.29 -31.88 -29.24
C GLY A 487 -29.59 -32.67 -28.13
N MET A 488 -29.40 -32.03 -26.97
CA MET A 488 -29.20 -32.75 -25.70
C MET A 488 -29.88 -32.05 -24.50
N PHE A 489 -31.09 -31.55 -24.72
CA PHE A 489 -32.04 -31.17 -23.67
C PHE A 489 -33.46 -31.57 -24.08
N ASP A 490 -33.72 -32.87 -24.06
CA ASP A 490 -35.08 -33.43 -24.07
C ASP A 490 -35.06 -34.80 -23.39
N ASN A 491 -35.34 -34.81 -22.08
CA ASN A 491 -36.24 -35.77 -21.43
C ASN A 491 -36.38 -35.41 -19.94
N VAL A 492 -37.62 -35.11 -19.54
CA VAL A 492 -37.99 -34.71 -18.18
C VAL A 492 -38.16 -35.94 -17.29
N VAL A 493 -37.69 -35.87 -16.04
CA VAL A 493 -38.30 -36.61 -14.93
C VAL A 493 -38.77 -35.58 -13.91
N SER A 494 -40.05 -35.69 -13.54
CA SER A 494 -40.64 -34.89 -12.46
C SER A 494 -40.15 -35.39 -11.10
N THR A 495 -39.62 -34.47 -10.30
CA THR A 495 -39.65 -34.58 -8.83
C THR A 495 -39.95 -33.19 -8.28
N ASP A 496 -41.12 -33.04 -7.68
CA ASP A 496 -41.35 -32.04 -6.64
C ASP A 496 -40.34 -32.25 -5.49
N ASP A 497 -40.21 -31.26 -4.60
CA ASP A 497 -39.27 -31.19 -3.47
C ASP A 497 -37.78 -30.93 -3.81
N ILE A 498 -37.49 -29.68 -4.20
CA ILE A 498 -36.23 -29.02 -3.79
C ILE A 498 -36.61 -27.75 -3.03
N GLN A 499 -36.12 -27.64 -1.79
CA GLN A 499 -36.48 -26.55 -0.88
C GLN A 499 -36.01 -25.19 -1.41
N ASP A 500 -36.93 -24.23 -1.36
CA ASP A 500 -36.70 -22.84 -1.74
C ASP A 500 -35.73 -22.18 -0.73
N PHE A 501 -34.48 -21.98 -1.14
CA PHE A 501 -33.51 -21.20 -0.35
C PHE A 501 -33.88 -19.72 -0.48
N GLY A 502 -34.78 -19.30 0.42
CA GLY A 502 -35.57 -18.09 0.29
C GLY A 502 -34.78 -16.79 0.19
N TRP A 503 -34.76 -16.20 -1.01
CA TRP A 503 -34.52 -14.78 -1.22
C TRP A 503 -35.85 -14.02 -1.36
N THR A 504 -36.74 -14.21 -0.38
CA THR A 504 -38.03 -13.53 -0.28
C THR A 504 -38.10 -12.72 1.02
N ALA A 505 -37.63 -11.48 0.95
CA ALA A 505 -38.01 -10.43 1.90
C ALA A 505 -38.87 -9.42 1.13
N GLU A 506 -40.15 -9.37 1.49
CA GLU A 506 -41.14 -8.54 0.81
C GLU A 506 -40.94 -7.05 1.11
N LEU A 507 -41.27 -6.21 0.13
CA LEU A 507 -41.47 -4.78 0.36
C LEU A 507 -42.71 -4.59 1.24
N ASN A 508 -42.53 -4.10 2.46
CA ASN A 508 -43.56 -3.36 3.17
C ASN A 508 -42.98 -2.05 3.70
N ASP A 509 -43.55 -0.96 3.21
CA ASP A 509 -43.27 0.40 3.65
C ASP A 509 -43.97 0.66 5.01
N HIS A 510 -43.42 1.59 5.79
CA HIS A 510 -43.97 2.12 7.05
C HIS A 510 -44.15 1.14 8.24
N THR A 511 -43.15 1.07 9.12
CA THR A 511 -43.39 0.95 10.58
C THR A 511 -42.38 1.80 11.38
N LEU A 512 -42.88 2.76 12.16
CA LEU A 512 -42.09 3.34 13.26
C LEU A 512 -42.00 2.32 14.40
N TRP A 513 -40.84 2.20 15.02
CA TRP A 513 -40.65 1.32 16.18
C TRP A 513 -40.30 2.12 17.44
N ASN A 514 -41.33 2.39 18.25
CA ASN A 514 -41.15 2.75 19.66
C ASN A 514 -40.99 1.47 20.49
N GLY A 515 -40.21 1.55 21.57
CA GLY A 515 -39.75 0.36 22.31
C GLY A 515 -40.69 -0.18 23.39
N GLU A 516 -40.04 -0.81 24.39
CA GLU A 516 -40.60 -1.55 25.54
C GLU A 516 -41.13 -2.97 25.26
N ALA A 517 -40.28 -3.97 25.56
CA ALA A 517 -40.52 -4.86 26.72
C ALA A 517 -39.45 -5.98 26.80
N PHE A 518 -38.51 -5.87 27.75
CA PHE A 518 -38.04 -7.01 28.57
C PHE A 518 -37.13 -6.50 29.70
N SER A 519 -37.74 -5.98 30.75
CA SER A 519 -37.08 -5.73 32.03
C SER A 519 -37.23 -6.96 32.94
N ASN A 520 -36.11 -7.47 33.48
CA ASN A 520 -35.92 -7.62 34.93
C ASN A 520 -34.56 -8.24 35.31
N PHE A 521 -34.07 -7.83 36.49
CA PHE A 521 -32.88 -8.33 37.23
C PHE A 521 -31.48 -7.78 36.93
N THR A 522 -31.38 -6.45 37.07
CA THR A 522 -30.53 -5.74 38.07
C THR A 522 -28.99 -5.80 38.06
N ASN A 523 -28.43 -4.58 37.94
CA ASN A 523 -27.29 -4.00 38.68
C ASN A 523 -25.85 -4.13 38.12
N VAL A 524 -25.52 -3.26 37.16
CA VAL A 524 -24.20 -2.62 37.00
C VAL A 524 -24.44 -1.10 36.81
N PRO A 525 -23.61 -0.18 37.33
CA PRO A 525 -23.83 1.27 37.20
C PRO A 525 -23.66 1.78 35.76
N ALA A 526 -24.30 2.91 35.46
CA ALA A 526 -24.40 3.46 34.10
C ALA A 526 -23.29 4.47 33.74
N ALA A 527 -23.07 4.61 32.42
CA ALA A 527 -22.68 5.80 31.65
C ALA A 527 -21.45 5.64 30.74
N GLY A 528 -21.73 5.60 29.44
CA GLY A 528 -20.86 5.97 28.32
C GLY A 528 -21.80 6.30 27.13
N PRO A 529 -21.57 7.36 26.35
CA PRO A 529 -22.45 7.67 25.22
C PRO A 529 -22.15 6.74 24.03
N ASP A 530 -23.19 6.10 23.49
CA ASP A 530 -23.08 5.28 22.29
C ASP A 530 -22.66 6.13 21.08
N ILE A 531 -21.56 5.75 20.43
CA ILE A 531 -21.08 6.37 19.20
C ILE A 531 -22.01 5.95 18.04
N ASN A 532 -22.97 6.80 17.72
CA ASN A 532 -23.85 6.61 16.57
C ASN A 532 -23.32 7.40 15.35
N ILE A 533 -22.36 6.81 14.63
CA ILE A 533 -21.84 7.37 13.37
C ILE A 533 -23.00 7.53 12.40
N ASN A 534 -23.30 8.76 11.97
CA ASN A 534 -24.34 9.01 10.99
C ASN A 534 -23.97 8.35 9.64
N PRO A 535 -24.72 7.33 9.14
CA PRO A 535 -24.39 6.63 7.90
C PRO A 535 -24.43 7.53 6.66
N ASP A 536 -25.13 8.66 6.74
CA ASP A 536 -25.30 9.59 5.63
C ASP A 536 -24.00 10.35 5.32
N LEU A 537 -23.20 10.72 6.32
CA LEU A 537 -22.01 11.57 6.13
C LEU A 537 -20.86 10.84 5.40
N VAL A 538 -20.67 9.55 5.70
CA VAL A 538 -19.77 8.65 4.94
C VAL A 538 -20.31 8.39 3.54
N THR A 539 -21.63 8.35 3.38
CA THR A 539 -22.28 8.16 2.06
C THR A 539 -22.09 9.38 1.17
N ASP A 540 -22.15 10.59 1.72
CA ASP A 540 -21.98 11.86 1.00
C ASP A 540 -20.52 12.08 0.58
N LEU A 541 -19.55 11.89 1.49
CA LEU A 541 -18.11 11.97 1.14
C LEU A 541 -17.74 10.98 0.01
N ILE A 542 -18.26 9.76 0.07
CA ILE A 542 -18.05 8.78 -0.99
C ILE A 542 -18.82 9.13 -2.27
N ALA A 543 -19.95 9.84 -2.19
CA ALA A 543 -20.63 10.37 -3.38
C ALA A 543 -19.82 11.47 -4.08
N ASP A 544 -19.14 12.34 -3.33
CA ASP A 544 -18.28 13.39 -3.88
C ASP A 544 -16.99 12.84 -4.48
N ILE A 545 -16.30 11.93 -3.79
CA ILE A 545 -15.15 11.19 -4.34
C ILE A 545 -15.56 10.47 -5.64
N ASN A 546 -16.70 9.77 -5.64
CA ASN A 546 -17.22 9.09 -6.82
C ASN A 546 -17.57 10.05 -7.96
N THR A 547 -18.02 11.26 -7.65
CA THR A 547 -18.34 12.31 -8.64
C THR A 547 -17.07 12.87 -9.27
N GLU A 548 -16.02 13.10 -8.49
CA GLU A 548 -14.73 13.59 -8.99
C GLU A 548 -13.99 12.52 -9.82
N ILE A 549 -13.99 11.25 -9.39
CA ILE A 549 -13.44 10.13 -10.17
C ILE A 549 -14.16 10.03 -11.53
N SER A 550 -15.49 10.05 -11.49
CA SER A 550 -16.34 9.99 -12.68
C SER A 550 -16.08 11.14 -13.66
N ARG A 551 -15.93 12.36 -13.13
CA ARG A 551 -15.62 13.58 -13.88
C ARG A 551 -14.27 13.50 -14.58
N ARG A 552 -13.23 13.00 -13.89
CA ARG A 552 -11.88 12.80 -14.47
C ARG A 552 -11.87 11.73 -15.56
N ALA A 553 -12.65 10.66 -15.38
CA ALA A 553 -12.74 9.53 -16.30
C ALA A 553 -13.57 9.77 -17.57
N ASN A 554 -14.32 10.88 -17.66
CA ASN A 554 -15.46 11.02 -18.59
C ASN A 554 -16.47 9.86 -18.47
N PHE A 555 -16.56 9.24 -17.29
CA PHE A 555 -17.46 8.13 -16.99
C PHE A 555 -18.71 8.69 -16.30
N GLU A 556 -19.87 8.54 -16.93
CA GLU A 556 -21.14 8.99 -16.36
C GLU A 556 -21.64 8.03 -15.27
N PRO A 557 -21.61 8.39 -13.96
CA PRO A 557 -22.05 7.50 -12.88
C PRO A 557 -23.58 7.32 -12.89
N SER A 558 -24.26 8.16 -13.67
CA SER A 558 -25.67 8.03 -14.06
C SER A 558 -25.94 6.76 -14.88
N MET A 559 -24.92 6.08 -15.43
CA MET A 559 -25.05 4.79 -16.14
C MET A 559 -25.17 3.57 -15.21
N LEU A 560 -24.74 3.67 -13.95
CA LEU A 560 -24.82 2.56 -12.98
C LEU A 560 -26.26 2.34 -12.47
N VAL A 561 -26.61 1.09 -12.15
CA VAL A 561 -27.91 0.74 -11.54
C VAL A 561 -28.11 1.43 -10.18
N ASP A 562 -29.33 1.38 -9.67
CA ASP A 562 -29.61 1.75 -8.28
C ASP A 562 -28.83 0.85 -7.29
N ASN A 563 -28.38 1.45 -6.19
CA ASN A 563 -27.57 0.78 -5.18
C ASN A 563 -28.27 -0.43 -4.51
N SER A 564 -29.61 -0.49 -4.53
CA SER A 564 -30.37 -1.66 -4.03
C SER A 564 -30.28 -2.90 -4.93
N LEU A 565 -29.85 -2.72 -6.19
CA LEU A 565 -29.69 -3.79 -7.18
C LEU A 565 -28.22 -4.09 -7.50
N MET A 566 -27.27 -3.24 -7.12
CA MET A 566 -25.85 -3.43 -7.45
C MET A 566 -25.32 -4.82 -7.11
N LEU A 567 -24.53 -5.38 -8.03
CA LEU A 567 -23.93 -6.73 -7.97
C LEU A 567 -24.92 -7.90 -7.81
N ARG A 568 -26.24 -7.67 -7.74
CA ARG A 568 -27.23 -8.75 -7.72
C ARG A 568 -27.34 -9.40 -9.12
N PRO A 569 -27.51 -10.72 -9.22
CA PRO A 569 -27.77 -11.39 -10.49
C PRO A 569 -29.00 -10.82 -11.21
N ARG A 570 -28.92 -10.65 -12.53
CA ARG A 570 -30.07 -10.19 -13.33
C ARG A 570 -31.17 -11.26 -13.36
N LYS A 571 -32.41 -10.82 -13.62
CA LYS A 571 -33.54 -11.73 -13.87
C LYS A 571 -33.57 -12.12 -15.35
N TRP A 572 -33.84 -13.39 -15.62
CA TRP A 572 -33.74 -13.99 -16.97
C TRP A 572 -35.09 -14.35 -17.58
N ARG A 573 -35.20 -14.30 -18.91
CA ARG A 573 -36.41 -14.69 -19.64
C ARG A 573 -36.59 -16.21 -19.67
N SER A 574 -35.55 -16.97 -20.01
CA SER A 574 -35.59 -18.44 -20.12
C SER A 574 -35.00 -19.15 -18.89
N ILE A 575 -35.42 -20.41 -18.69
CA ILE A 575 -34.84 -21.31 -17.69
C ILE A 575 -33.37 -21.61 -18.02
N GLU A 576 -33.05 -21.76 -19.32
CA GLU A 576 -31.69 -21.94 -19.83
C GLU A 576 -30.76 -20.79 -19.41
N SER A 577 -31.16 -19.53 -19.58
CA SER A 577 -30.39 -18.36 -19.10
C SER A 577 -30.25 -18.35 -17.56
N SER A 578 -31.27 -18.81 -16.83
CA SER A 578 -31.23 -18.94 -15.36
C SER A 578 -30.29 -20.06 -14.87
N MET A 579 -30.17 -21.17 -15.61
CA MET A 579 -29.18 -22.22 -15.31
C MET A 579 -27.77 -21.76 -15.70
N THR A 580 -27.61 -21.19 -16.91
CA THR A 580 -26.35 -20.64 -17.42
C THR A 580 -25.75 -19.61 -16.47
N SER A 581 -26.56 -18.65 -16.01
CA SER A 581 -26.10 -17.62 -15.05
C SER A 581 -25.66 -18.19 -13.70
N ARG A 582 -26.33 -19.23 -13.18
CA ARG A 582 -25.92 -19.90 -11.94
C ARG A 582 -24.61 -20.66 -12.10
N MET A 583 -24.40 -21.32 -13.23
CA MET A 583 -23.12 -21.96 -13.57
C MET A 583 -21.99 -20.92 -13.66
N MET A 584 -22.18 -19.85 -14.44
CA MET A 584 -21.22 -18.75 -14.55
C MET A 584 -20.87 -18.12 -13.20
N LEU A 585 -21.87 -17.92 -12.33
CA LEU A 585 -21.65 -17.37 -11.00
C LEU A 585 -20.81 -18.32 -10.13
N GLY A 586 -21.12 -19.62 -10.14
CA GLY A 586 -20.34 -20.63 -9.44
C GLY A 586 -18.87 -20.66 -9.88
N ASP A 587 -18.61 -20.60 -11.20
CA ASP A 587 -17.24 -20.55 -11.73
C ASP A 587 -16.50 -19.27 -11.28
N ILE A 588 -17.14 -18.11 -11.37
CA ILE A 588 -16.56 -16.79 -11.04
C ILE A 588 -16.13 -16.71 -9.57
N LEU A 589 -16.95 -17.23 -8.65
CA LEU A 589 -16.65 -17.16 -7.21
C LEU A 589 -15.41 -17.98 -6.81
N THR A 590 -14.93 -18.91 -7.64
CA THR A 590 -13.67 -19.63 -7.38
C THR A 590 -12.41 -18.81 -7.63
N TYR A 591 -12.50 -17.68 -8.36
CA TYR A 591 -11.33 -16.95 -8.84
C TYR A 591 -10.47 -16.29 -7.73
N PRO A 592 -11.01 -15.76 -6.62
CA PRO A 592 -10.19 -15.31 -5.50
C PRO A 592 -9.32 -16.46 -4.92
N GLU A 593 -9.88 -17.65 -4.75
CA GLU A 593 -9.15 -18.81 -4.23
C GLU A 593 -8.06 -19.32 -5.19
N MET A 594 -8.32 -19.22 -6.51
CA MET A 594 -7.33 -19.54 -7.54
C MET A 594 -6.07 -18.66 -7.47
N LEU A 595 -6.14 -17.45 -6.92
CA LEU A 595 -4.97 -16.60 -6.70
C LEU A 595 -4.05 -17.14 -5.58
N LEU A 596 -4.62 -17.86 -4.61
CA LEU A 596 -3.90 -18.23 -3.38
C LEU A 596 -3.10 -19.52 -3.49
N ASN A 597 -3.75 -20.59 -3.98
CA ASN A 597 -3.31 -21.97 -3.77
C ASN A 597 -3.29 -22.81 -5.06
N ASN A 598 -2.94 -22.21 -6.20
CA ASN A 598 -2.77 -22.93 -7.47
C ASN A 598 -1.74 -22.26 -8.38
N LEU A 599 -1.00 -23.08 -9.15
CA LEU A 599 -0.26 -22.61 -10.34
C LEU A 599 -1.20 -22.16 -11.48
N LYS A 600 -2.49 -22.53 -11.39
CA LYS A 600 -3.56 -22.11 -12.29
C LYS A 600 -4.26 -20.87 -11.75
N LEU A 601 -3.76 -19.70 -12.15
CA LEU A 601 -4.35 -18.39 -11.84
C LEU A 601 -5.71 -18.18 -12.53
N PRO A 602 -6.54 -17.20 -12.09
CA PRO A 602 -7.76 -16.78 -12.79
C PRO A 602 -7.50 -16.52 -14.28
N PRO A 603 -8.44 -16.84 -15.19
CA PRO A 603 -8.16 -16.92 -16.63
C PRO A 603 -7.96 -15.55 -17.33
N PHE A 604 -7.97 -14.45 -16.57
CA PHE A 604 -7.60 -13.10 -17.00
C PHE A 604 -6.25 -12.61 -16.43
N ILE A 605 -5.56 -13.44 -15.63
CA ILE A 605 -4.25 -13.16 -15.02
C ILE A 605 -3.20 -14.10 -15.63
N SER A 606 -2.05 -13.56 -16.04
CA SER A 606 -0.88 -14.34 -16.45
C SER A 606 0.25 -14.09 -15.46
N PRO A 607 0.98 -15.12 -15.00
CA PRO A 607 2.16 -14.92 -14.17
C PRO A 607 3.32 -14.39 -15.02
N PRO A 608 4.15 -13.45 -14.53
CA PRO A 608 5.33 -12.99 -15.28
C PRO A 608 6.29 -14.11 -15.69
N CYS A 609 6.37 -15.20 -14.92
CA CYS A 609 7.15 -16.39 -15.27
C CYS A 609 6.59 -17.23 -16.42
N CYS A 610 5.38 -16.94 -16.91
CA CYS A 610 4.64 -17.71 -17.92
C CYS A 610 4.41 -19.21 -17.58
N GLY A 611 4.63 -19.61 -16.33
CA GLY A 611 4.59 -21.02 -15.88
C GLY A 611 5.95 -21.74 -15.91
N ASP A 612 7.01 -21.11 -16.40
CA ASP A 612 8.29 -21.75 -16.73
C ASP A 612 9.34 -21.64 -15.60
N GLU A 613 9.07 -20.89 -14.52
CA GLU A 613 10.03 -20.68 -13.42
C GLU A 613 9.98 -21.81 -12.37
N LEU A 614 11.10 -22.52 -12.23
CA LEU A 614 11.29 -23.64 -11.30
C LEU A 614 10.88 -23.28 -9.85
N LYS A 615 11.22 -22.09 -9.36
CA LYS A 615 10.88 -21.64 -7.99
C LYS A 615 9.38 -21.54 -7.75
N CYS A 616 8.62 -21.06 -8.73
CA CYS A 616 7.16 -21.00 -8.62
C CYS A 616 6.57 -22.43 -8.62
N GLN A 617 7.13 -23.33 -9.44
CA GLN A 617 6.71 -24.73 -9.48
C GLN A 617 7.01 -25.48 -8.17
N GLU A 618 8.21 -25.30 -7.60
CA GLU A 618 8.63 -25.89 -6.32
C GLU A 618 7.80 -25.36 -5.13
N ALA A 619 7.46 -24.07 -5.13
CA ALA A 619 6.63 -23.45 -4.10
C ALA A 619 5.11 -23.71 -4.28
N GLY A 620 4.69 -24.38 -5.36
CA GLY A 620 3.29 -24.60 -5.72
C GLY A 620 2.46 -23.32 -5.97
N THR A 621 3.10 -22.15 -5.96
CA THR A 621 2.48 -20.82 -5.91
C THR A 621 3.34 -19.81 -6.68
N HIS A 622 2.71 -18.83 -7.32
CA HIS A 622 3.41 -17.83 -8.12
C HIS A 622 4.05 -16.74 -7.24
N GLN A 623 5.31 -16.95 -6.88
CA GLN A 623 6.15 -15.96 -6.17
C GLN A 623 6.54 -14.76 -7.06
N CYS A 624 6.27 -14.82 -8.36
CA CYS A 624 6.59 -13.79 -9.35
C CYS A 624 5.47 -12.75 -9.58
N LEU A 625 4.37 -12.79 -8.81
CA LEU A 625 3.23 -11.87 -9.01
C LEU A 625 3.61 -10.40 -8.73
N PRO A 626 3.09 -9.42 -9.52
CA PRO A 626 3.24 -7.99 -9.23
C PRO A 626 2.59 -7.57 -7.90
N GLN A 627 3.08 -6.49 -7.29
CA GLN A 627 2.67 -6.03 -5.95
C GLN A 627 1.14 -5.94 -5.76
N PRO A 628 0.33 -5.36 -6.67
CA PRO A 628 -1.12 -5.28 -6.46
C PRO A 628 -1.80 -6.65 -6.30
N LEU A 629 -1.31 -7.67 -7.02
CA LEU A 629 -1.80 -9.05 -6.89
C LEU A 629 -1.26 -9.76 -5.65
N VAL A 630 -0.07 -9.41 -5.17
CA VAL A 630 0.46 -9.90 -3.88
C VAL A 630 -0.36 -9.33 -2.71
N ALA A 631 -0.68 -8.03 -2.73
CA ALA A 631 -1.55 -7.39 -1.75
C ALA A 631 -2.97 -8.00 -1.79
N CYS A 632 -3.52 -8.17 -2.99
CA CYS A 632 -4.80 -8.85 -3.20
C CYS A 632 -4.81 -10.28 -2.65
N ALA A 633 -3.74 -11.07 -2.87
CA ALA A 633 -3.61 -12.40 -2.29
C ALA A 633 -3.55 -12.38 -0.76
N SER A 634 -2.84 -11.44 -0.14
CA SER A 634 -2.84 -11.30 1.33
C SER A 634 -4.23 -10.97 1.88
N ILE A 635 -4.97 -10.09 1.20
CA ILE A 635 -6.35 -9.73 1.57
C ILE A 635 -7.32 -10.90 1.37
N ILE A 636 -7.20 -11.69 0.29
CA ILE A 636 -8.05 -12.87 0.08
C ILE A 636 -7.73 -13.98 1.11
N ARG A 637 -6.48 -14.14 1.56
CA ARG A 637 -6.16 -15.05 2.69
C ARG A 637 -6.87 -14.61 3.97
N MET A 638 -6.91 -13.31 4.23
CA MET A 638 -7.63 -12.74 5.36
C MET A 638 -9.15 -12.92 5.20
N TRP A 639 -9.69 -12.82 3.98
CA TRP A 639 -11.09 -13.15 3.65
C TRP A 639 -11.44 -14.62 3.90
N GLN A 640 -10.55 -15.57 3.57
CA GLN A 640 -10.76 -16.99 3.90
C GLN A 640 -10.74 -17.26 5.43
N ALA A 641 -10.14 -16.37 6.22
CA ALA A 641 -10.16 -16.38 7.69
C ALA A 641 -11.25 -15.49 8.31
N ASN A 642 -12.26 -15.08 7.52
CA ASN A 642 -13.37 -14.20 7.92
C ASN A 642 -14.10 -14.71 9.19
N SER A 643 -14.04 -13.91 10.24
CA SER A 643 -14.88 -14.02 11.43
C SER A 643 -15.86 -12.85 11.47
N PRO A 644 -16.99 -12.95 12.19
CA PRO A 644 -17.89 -11.81 12.38
C PRO A 644 -17.18 -10.56 12.92
N ASP A 645 -16.15 -10.75 13.76
CA ASP A 645 -15.44 -9.68 14.45
C ASP A 645 -14.40 -8.95 13.58
N ASN A 646 -13.81 -9.62 12.56
CA ASN A 646 -12.79 -9.00 11.69
C ASN A 646 -13.33 -8.49 10.34
N ARG A 647 -14.61 -8.76 10.02
CA ARG A 647 -15.21 -8.46 8.71
C ARG A 647 -15.18 -6.98 8.31
N ALA A 648 -15.48 -6.08 9.26
CA ALA A 648 -15.43 -4.63 9.01
C ALA A 648 -14.00 -4.15 8.69
N PHE A 649 -12.99 -4.72 9.36
CA PHE A 649 -11.58 -4.44 9.09
C PHE A 649 -11.14 -4.95 7.71
N ILE A 650 -11.58 -6.14 7.29
CA ILE A 650 -11.29 -6.67 5.95
C ILE A 650 -11.87 -5.75 4.87
N TRP A 651 -13.12 -5.28 5.03
CA TRP A 651 -13.71 -4.32 4.09
C TRP A 651 -13.00 -2.97 4.07
N ARG A 652 -12.61 -2.43 5.23
CA ARG A 652 -11.79 -1.21 5.30
C ARG A 652 -10.45 -1.39 4.58
N THR A 653 -9.81 -2.55 4.73
CA THR A 653 -8.53 -2.88 4.07
C THR A 653 -8.68 -2.99 2.55
N ILE A 654 -9.73 -3.68 2.07
CA ILE A 654 -10.08 -3.74 0.63
C ILE A 654 -10.28 -2.33 0.07
N TYR A 655 -11.02 -1.48 0.79
CA TYR A 655 -11.28 -0.10 0.37
C TYR A 655 -10.01 0.76 0.34
N MET A 656 -9.16 0.70 1.36
CA MET A 656 -7.90 1.47 1.40
C MET A 656 -6.93 1.05 0.29
N GLU A 657 -6.75 -0.25 0.06
CA GLU A 657 -5.91 -0.73 -1.06
C GLU A 657 -6.51 -0.33 -2.41
N GLN A 658 -7.84 -0.37 -2.57
CA GLN A 658 -8.51 0.11 -3.79
C GLN A 658 -8.30 1.62 -4.03
N GLN A 659 -8.36 2.47 -2.99
CA GLN A 659 -8.08 3.91 -3.12
C GLN A 659 -6.63 4.17 -3.52
N LYS A 660 -5.67 3.46 -2.89
CA LYS A 660 -4.25 3.51 -3.26
C LYS A 660 -4.02 3.12 -4.72
N LEU A 661 -4.57 1.97 -5.16
CA LEU A 661 -4.47 1.52 -6.55
C LEU A 661 -5.08 2.54 -7.53
N LEU A 662 -6.17 3.23 -7.16
CA LEU A 662 -6.76 4.29 -7.99
C LEU A 662 -5.88 5.55 -8.05
N HIS A 663 -5.25 5.94 -6.94
CA HIS A 663 -4.32 7.07 -6.91
C HIS A 663 -3.11 6.79 -7.84
N GLU A 664 -2.45 5.65 -7.67
CA GLU A 664 -1.32 5.20 -8.49
C GLU A 664 -1.66 5.22 -10.00
N VAL A 665 -2.82 4.68 -10.37
CA VAL A 665 -3.29 4.64 -11.77
C VAL A 665 -3.65 6.03 -12.33
N SER A 666 -4.19 6.92 -11.49
CA SER A 666 -4.55 8.28 -11.90
C SER A 666 -3.30 9.14 -12.19
N CYS A 667 -2.25 9.00 -11.39
CA CYS A 667 -0.98 9.71 -11.59
C CYS A 667 -0.25 9.29 -12.88
N VAL A 668 -0.20 7.98 -13.17
CA VAL A 668 0.35 7.43 -14.43
C VAL A 668 -0.40 8.00 -15.65
N TRP A 669 -1.73 8.06 -15.59
CA TRP A 669 -2.54 8.57 -16.70
C TRP A 669 -2.31 10.06 -16.97
N GLN A 670 -2.20 10.89 -15.92
CA GLN A 670 -1.94 12.33 -16.05
C GLN A 670 -0.62 12.60 -16.79
N CYS A 671 0.44 11.87 -16.43
CA CYS A 671 1.76 11.99 -17.07
C CYS A 671 1.70 11.64 -18.57
N CYS A 672 1.02 10.54 -18.92
CA CYS A 672 0.82 10.12 -20.31
C CYS A 672 -0.04 11.10 -21.14
N HIS A 673 -1.06 11.70 -20.54
CA HIS A 673 -1.99 12.62 -21.22
C HIS A 673 -1.33 13.98 -21.50
N ASP A 674 -0.62 14.55 -20.52
CA ASP A 674 -0.02 15.88 -20.64
C ASP A 674 1.18 15.90 -21.59
N PHE A 675 1.97 14.82 -21.62
CA PHE A 675 3.05 14.63 -22.60
C PHE A 675 2.52 14.70 -24.05
N TRP A 676 1.35 14.13 -24.33
CA TRP A 676 0.76 14.13 -25.67
C TRP A 676 0.19 15.47 -26.11
N HIS A 677 -0.42 16.26 -25.21
CA HIS A 677 -0.88 17.62 -25.55
C HIS A 677 0.27 18.57 -25.85
N LEU A 678 1.45 18.34 -25.27
CA LEU A 678 2.68 19.08 -25.59
C LEU A 678 3.20 18.72 -27.00
N HIS A 679 3.27 17.42 -27.34
CA HIS A 679 3.77 16.97 -28.64
C HIS A 679 2.81 17.24 -29.81
N ALA A 680 1.49 17.24 -29.59
CA ALA A 680 0.51 17.57 -30.64
C ALA A 680 0.62 19.02 -31.18
N ARG A 681 1.37 19.91 -30.52
CA ARG A 681 1.57 21.31 -30.95
C ARG A 681 2.89 21.58 -31.68
N HIS A 682 3.85 20.65 -31.66
CA HIS A 682 5.19 20.87 -32.22
C HIS A 682 5.53 19.84 -33.31
N SER A 683 4.94 20.03 -34.50
CA SER A 683 5.24 19.26 -35.72
C SER A 683 6.61 19.60 -36.32
N SER A 684 7.69 19.40 -35.57
CA SER A 684 9.07 19.16 -36.03
C SER A 684 10.04 19.18 -34.85
N LEU A 685 10.48 18.00 -34.40
CA LEU A 685 11.87 17.68 -34.03
C LEU A 685 11.99 16.19 -33.69
N ILE A 686 13.21 15.70 -33.90
CA ILE A 686 13.73 14.32 -33.84
C ILE A 686 13.12 13.44 -32.72
N PRO A 687 12.77 12.16 -32.98
CA PRO A 687 12.36 11.24 -31.92
C PRO A 687 13.54 10.94 -30.98
N VAL A 688 13.43 11.37 -29.73
CA VAL A 688 14.32 10.96 -28.65
C VAL A 688 13.80 9.62 -28.10
N PRO A 689 14.59 8.53 -28.10
CA PRO A 689 14.16 7.27 -27.51
C PRO A 689 14.17 7.38 -25.98
N LEU A 690 13.00 7.69 -25.41
CA LEU A 690 12.76 7.61 -23.97
C LEU A 690 12.83 6.14 -23.54
N LYS A 691 13.91 5.77 -22.84
CA LYS A 691 13.98 4.51 -22.08
C LYS A 691 13.09 4.58 -20.83
N HIS A 692 11.78 4.54 -21.03
CA HIS A 692 10.78 4.26 -20.01
C HIS A 692 10.11 2.91 -20.32
N GLU A 693 10.93 1.86 -20.45
CA GLU A 693 10.45 0.52 -20.79
C GLU A 693 10.20 -0.29 -19.51
N SER A 694 8.97 -0.82 -19.40
CA SER A 694 8.45 -1.87 -18.50
C SER A 694 7.83 -1.54 -17.12
N TYR A 695 8.00 -0.38 -16.49
CA TYR A 695 7.52 -0.19 -15.10
C TYR A 695 6.08 0.36 -14.92
N GLU A 696 5.41 0.87 -15.95
CA GLU A 696 4.04 1.42 -15.86
C GLU A 696 2.92 0.40 -16.16
N LYS A 697 3.10 -0.47 -17.15
CA LYS A 697 1.98 -1.21 -17.77
C LYS A 697 1.55 -2.45 -16.98
N ASP A 698 2.50 -3.21 -16.45
CA ASP A 698 2.19 -4.46 -15.72
C ASP A 698 1.57 -4.19 -14.36
N THR A 699 2.06 -3.17 -13.65
CA THR A 699 1.51 -2.72 -12.37
C THR A 699 0.07 -2.25 -12.54
N LEU A 700 -0.21 -1.46 -13.58
CA LEU A 700 -1.55 -1.03 -13.94
C LEU A 700 -2.48 -2.21 -14.27
N ILE A 701 -2.01 -3.18 -15.06
CA ILE A 701 -2.78 -4.41 -15.34
C ILE A 701 -3.08 -5.18 -14.05
N ALA A 702 -2.08 -5.36 -13.18
CA ALA A 702 -2.22 -6.03 -11.90
C ALA A 702 -3.18 -5.30 -10.94
N ALA A 703 -3.16 -3.97 -10.91
CA ALA A 703 -4.07 -3.14 -10.11
C ALA A 703 -5.53 -3.34 -10.51
N ILE A 704 -5.81 -3.44 -11.81
CA ILE A 704 -7.17 -3.67 -12.32
C ILE A 704 -7.60 -5.12 -12.07
N GLN A 705 -6.70 -6.08 -12.26
CA GLN A 705 -6.96 -7.49 -11.93
C GLN A 705 -7.28 -7.68 -10.44
N ALA A 706 -6.53 -7.03 -9.54
CA ALA A 706 -6.82 -6.98 -8.11
C ALA A 706 -8.18 -6.33 -7.82
N SER A 707 -8.49 -5.18 -8.42
CA SER A 707 -9.78 -4.49 -8.26
C SER A 707 -10.98 -5.32 -8.74
N VAL A 708 -10.79 -6.10 -9.81
CA VAL A 708 -11.78 -7.07 -10.30
C VAL A 708 -11.97 -8.22 -9.31
N LEU A 709 -10.90 -8.75 -8.71
CA LEU A 709 -11.00 -9.78 -7.66
C LEU A 709 -11.70 -9.25 -6.39
N TYR A 710 -11.41 -8.02 -5.96
CA TYR A 710 -12.17 -7.37 -4.88
C TYR A 710 -13.66 -7.23 -5.24
N THR A 711 -13.98 -6.95 -6.51
CA THR A 711 -15.37 -6.93 -6.99
C THR A 711 -16.04 -8.31 -6.86
N ILE A 712 -15.29 -9.39 -7.06
CA ILE A 712 -15.82 -10.76 -6.87
C ILE A 712 -16.10 -11.06 -5.40
N LEU A 713 -15.23 -10.66 -4.47
CA LEU A 713 -15.50 -10.80 -3.02
C LEU A 713 -16.80 -10.10 -2.60
N HIS A 714 -17.10 -8.93 -3.17
CA HIS A 714 -18.35 -8.22 -2.92
C HIS A 714 -19.60 -8.95 -3.43
N ILE A 715 -19.48 -9.90 -4.38
CA ILE A 715 -20.60 -10.72 -4.86
C ILE A 715 -21.01 -11.76 -3.82
N GLU A 716 -20.07 -12.27 -3.00
CA GLU A 716 -20.35 -13.28 -1.98
C GLU A 716 -21.23 -12.72 -0.84
N GLU A 717 -21.07 -11.43 -0.49
CA GLU A 717 -21.79 -10.80 0.61
C GLU A 717 -22.51 -9.49 0.26
N VAL A 718 -23.18 -9.40 -0.90
CA VAL A 718 -23.93 -8.19 -1.35
C VAL A 718 -24.90 -7.60 -0.30
N ALA A 719 -25.30 -8.37 0.72
CA ALA A 719 -26.20 -7.93 1.79
C ALA A 719 -25.52 -7.32 3.04
N SER A 720 -24.22 -7.54 3.28
CA SER A 720 -23.54 -7.12 4.52
C SER A 720 -22.82 -5.77 4.43
N ILE A 721 -22.75 -5.16 3.24
CA ILE A 721 -21.84 -4.06 2.91
C ILE A 721 -22.61 -2.73 2.77
N PRO A 722 -22.12 -1.61 3.34
CA PRO A 722 -22.64 -0.30 3.05
C PRO A 722 -22.58 0.05 1.56
N LYS A 723 -23.75 0.42 1.01
CA LYS A 723 -24.01 0.59 -0.44
C LYS A 723 -23.03 1.52 -1.16
N HIS A 724 -22.44 2.49 -0.46
CA HIS A 724 -21.49 3.45 -1.01
C HIS A 724 -20.15 2.81 -1.42
N TYR A 725 -19.67 1.78 -0.71
CA TYR A 725 -18.40 1.10 -1.03
C TYR A 725 -18.49 0.32 -2.35
N VAL A 726 -19.55 -0.47 -2.53
CA VAL A 726 -19.85 -1.21 -3.77
C VAL A 726 -19.88 -0.28 -4.98
N ARG A 727 -20.50 0.91 -4.83
CA ARG A 727 -20.57 1.92 -5.88
C ARG A 727 -19.19 2.48 -6.23
N SER A 728 -18.35 2.75 -5.23
CA SER A 728 -17.00 3.28 -5.45
C SER A 728 -16.07 2.29 -6.13
N LEU A 729 -16.16 1.01 -5.77
CA LEU A 729 -15.43 -0.07 -6.43
C LEU A 729 -15.80 -0.21 -7.91
N LEU A 730 -17.10 -0.18 -8.23
CA LEU A 730 -17.57 -0.25 -9.62
C LEU A 730 -17.17 0.98 -10.45
N ILE A 731 -17.15 2.18 -9.86
CA ILE A 731 -16.66 3.39 -10.52
C ILE A 731 -15.15 3.32 -10.76
N THR A 732 -14.39 2.78 -9.81
CA THR A 732 -12.94 2.56 -9.92
C THR A 732 -12.61 1.60 -11.05
N VAL A 733 -13.19 0.38 -11.03
CA VAL A 733 -13.00 -0.63 -12.08
C VAL A 733 -13.47 -0.10 -13.45
N GLY A 734 -14.62 0.58 -13.49
CA GLY A 734 -15.15 1.19 -14.72
C GLY A 734 -14.21 2.25 -15.31
N THR A 735 -13.68 3.14 -14.47
CA THR A 735 -12.73 4.20 -14.84
C THR A 735 -11.43 3.64 -15.40
N MET A 736 -10.80 2.70 -14.67
CA MET A 736 -9.54 2.10 -15.10
C MET A 736 -9.70 1.33 -16.42
N THR A 737 -10.79 0.53 -16.53
CA THR A 737 -11.11 -0.24 -17.73
C THR A 737 -11.40 0.66 -18.93
N PHE A 738 -12.16 1.75 -18.74
CA PHE A 738 -12.46 2.71 -19.81
C PHE A 738 -11.21 3.45 -20.28
N SER A 739 -10.34 3.88 -19.36
CA SER A 739 -9.09 4.54 -19.69
C SER A 739 -8.18 3.65 -20.53
N MET A 740 -8.03 2.37 -20.16
CA MET A 740 -7.31 1.37 -20.96
C MET A 740 -7.89 1.18 -22.36
N MET A 741 -9.21 1.10 -22.50
CA MET A 741 -9.88 0.90 -23.80
C MET A 741 -9.67 2.07 -24.78
N ASN A 742 -9.19 3.22 -24.33
CA ASN A 742 -8.90 4.39 -25.16
C ASN A 742 -7.41 4.58 -25.50
N VAL A 743 -6.51 3.70 -25.02
CA VAL A 743 -5.08 3.74 -25.36
C VAL A 743 -4.88 3.31 -26.83
N ARG A 744 -4.39 4.24 -27.67
CA ARG A 744 -4.36 4.07 -29.13
C ARG A 744 -3.47 2.94 -29.65
N ASP A 745 -2.45 2.51 -28.91
CA ASP A 745 -1.58 1.40 -29.31
C ASP A 745 -2.32 0.05 -29.42
N MET A 746 -3.49 -0.09 -28.78
CA MET A 746 -4.19 -1.38 -28.68
C MET A 746 -4.75 -1.91 -30.01
N ASP A 747 -5.09 -1.03 -30.96
CA ASP A 747 -5.44 -1.41 -32.32
C ASP A 747 -4.20 -1.40 -33.26
N TYR A 748 -3.04 -0.92 -32.78
CA TYR A 748 -1.82 -0.73 -33.58
C TYR A 748 -0.95 -1.99 -33.65
N CYS A 749 -0.91 -2.81 -32.59
CA CYS A 749 -0.09 -4.04 -32.48
C CYS A 749 -0.43 -5.17 -33.49
N HIS A 750 -1.38 -4.95 -34.40
CA HIS A 750 -1.72 -5.86 -35.50
C HIS A 750 -1.78 -5.14 -36.87
N GLN A 751 -1.39 -3.86 -36.93
CA GLN A 751 -1.27 -3.11 -38.19
C GLN A 751 0.18 -3.08 -38.73
N THR A 752 1.17 -3.36 -37.87
CA THR A 752 2.56 -3.59 -38.25
C THR A 752 2.77 -5.04 -38.71
N ASP A 753 3.62 -5.27 -39.71
CA ASP A 753 4.01 -6.62 -40.15
C ASP A 753 5.03 -7.29 -39.18
N ASP A 754 5.42 -6.59 -38.11
CA ASP A 754 6.36 -7.05 -37.09
C ASP A 754 5.70 -7.94 -36.03
N VAL A 755 6.38 -9.05 -35.67
CA VAL A 755 5.92 -9.98 -34.63
C VAL A 755 6.26 -9.40 -33.24
N PRO A 756 5.28 -9.16 -32.35
CA PRO A 756 5.52 -8.61 -31.02
C PRO A 756 6.30 -9.60 -30.14
N THR A 757 6.92 -9.11 -29.07
CA THR A 757 7.44 -10.00 -28.03
C THR A 757 6.29 -10.69 -27.30
N ARG A 758 6.56 -11.89 -26.75
CA ARG A 758 5.57 -12.63 -25.94
C ARG A 758 5.09 -11.79 -24.75
N HIS A 759 5.98 -11.00 -24.16
CA HIS A 759 5.67 -10.15 -23.01
C HIS A 759 4.66 -9.06 -23.39
N GLU A 760 4.94 -8.24 -24.40
CA GLU A 760 4.00 -7.22 -24.89
C GLU A 760 2.65 -7.82 -25.29
N TRP A 761 2.67 -8.99 -25.93
CA TRP A 761 1.46 -9.73 -26.27
C TRP A 761 0.69 -10.18 -25.02
N ILE A 762 1.36 -10.69 -23.99
CA ILE A 762 0.71 -11.04 -22.70
C ILE A 762 0.08 -9.81 -22.07
N CYS A 763 0.78 -8.67 -21.99
CA CYS A 763 0.20 -7.43 -21.45
C CYS A 763 -1.08 -7.05 -22.21
N ASN A 764 -1.03 -7.11 -23.55
CA ASN A 764 -2.18 -6.81 -24.40
C ASN A 764 -3.35 -7.81 -24.22
N GLN A 765 -3.05 -9.10 -24.09
CA GLN A 765 -4.05 -10.13 -23.82
C GLN A 765 -4.66 -10.02 -22.42
N SER A 766 -3.86 -9.73 -21.39
CA SER A 766 -4.37 -9.50 -20.03
C SER A 766 -5.39 -8.37 -20.01
N MET A 767 -5.11 -7.25 -20.70
CA MET A 767 -6.07 -6.16 -20.85
C MET A 767 -7.35 -6.60 -21.58
N TRP A 768 -7.24 -7.28 -22.72
CA TRP A 768 -8.42 -7.78 -23.44
C TRP A 768 -9.24 -8.71 -22.55
N ARG A 769 -8.61 -9.69 -21.92
CA ARG A 769 -9.25 -10.66 -21.01
C ARG A 769 -9.99 -10.00 -19.86
N VAL A 770 -9.38 -9.00 -19.21
CA VAL A 770 -10.03 -8.19 -18.18
C VAL A 770 -11.24 -7.44 -18.75
N THR A 771 -11.13 -6.76 -19.89
CA THR A 771 -12.27 -6.04 -20.51
C THR A 771 -13.42 -6.99 -20.92
N SER A 772 -13.11 -8.18 -21.45
CA SER A 772 -14.10 -9.19 -21.80
C SER A 772 -14.77 -9.80 -20.57
N PHE A 773 -14.02 -9.94 -19.47
CA PHE A 773 -14.54 -10.41 -18.20
C PHE A 773 -15.47 -9.37 -17.54
N CYS A 774 -15.09 -8.09 -17.52
CA CYS A 774 -15.96 -7.00 -17.05
C CYS A 774 -17.25 -6.91 -17.89
N TYR A 775 -17.20 -7.17 -19.19
CA TYR A 775 -18.41 -7.32 -20.02
C TYR A 775 -19.29 -8.49 -19.53
N ALA A 776 -18.71 -9.67 -19.28
CA ALA A 776 -19.45 -10.84 -18.84
C ALA A 776 -20.12 -10.61 -17.46
N LEU A 777 -19.40 -9.97 -16.52
CA LEU A 777 -19.94 -9.52 -15.24
C LEU A 777 -21.12 -8.55 -15.42
N ASN A 778 -21.03 -7.57 -16.34
CA ASN A 778 -22.12 -6.62 -16.58
C ASN A 778 -23.36 -7.25 -17.24
N GLU A 779 -23.20 -8.26 -18.10
CA GLU A 779 -24.37 -9.02 -18.57
C GLU A 779 -24.97 -9.82 -17.41
N LEU A 780 -24.16 -10.55 -16.64
CA LEU A 780 -24.60 -11.43 -15.54
C LEU A 780 -25.27 -10.69 -14.37
N LEU A 781 -24.71 -9.53 -13.98
CA LEU A 781 -25.06 -8.79 -12.77
C LEU A 781 -25.63 -7.41 -13.09
N HIS A 782 -26.43 -6.88 -12.18
CA HIS A 782 -26.87 -5.49 -12.20
C HIS A 782 -25.69 -4.56 -11.87
N ILE A 783 -24.95 -4.14 -12.91
CA ILE A 783 -23.88 -3.13 -12.84
C ILE A 783 -24.30 -1.85 -13.59
N ALA A 784 -24.43 -1.90 -14.92
CA ALA A 784 -25.03 -0.81 -15.71
C ALA A 784 -26.56 -0.94 -15.82
N LYS A 785 -27.26 0.20 -15.84
CA LYS A 785 -28.73 0.33 -16.01
C LYS A 785 -29.25 -0.45 -17.21
N ILE A 786 -28.55 -0.32 -18.33
CA ILE A 786 -28.85 -1.04 -19.57
C ILE A 786 -27.82 -2.17 -19.70
N PRO A 787 -28.25 -3.45 -19.86
CA PRO A 787 -27.36 -4.51 -20.34
C PRO A 787 -26.64 -4.07 -21.62
N SER A 788 -25.39 -4.51 -21.85
CA SER A 788 -24.66 -4.23 -23.10
C SER A 788 -25.36 -4.83 -24.34
N SER A 789 -26.31 -5.72 -24.12
CA SER A 789 -27.30 -6.27 -25.05
C SER A 789 -28.41 -5.31 -25.49
N GLY A 790 -28.80 -4.32 -24.67
CA GLY A 790 -30.13 -3.71 -24.73
C GLY A 790 -30.35 -2.60 -25.77
N ASN A 791 -29.37 -1.71 -25.99
CA ASN A 791 -29.52 -0.57 -26.92
C ASN A 791 -28.20 -0.24 -27.65
N GLY A 792 -28.09 -0.62 -28.93
CA GLY A 792 -27.09 -0.09 -29.86
C GLY A 792 -25.68 -0.72 -29.85
N GLY A 793 -25.31 -1.54 -28.87
CA GLY A 793 -24.13 -2.42 -28.93
C GLY A 793 -22.76 -1.72 -29.00
N GLY A 794 -22.65 -0.48 -28.55
CA GLY A 794 -21.38 0.29 -28.53
C GLY A 794 -20.23 -0.44 -27.82
N PRO A 795 -20.40 -0.93 -26.57
CA PRO A 795 -19.36 -1.68 -25.86
C PRO A 795 -18.97 -2.99 -26.56
N CYS A 796 -19.95 -3.76 -27.05
CA CYS A 796 -19.70 -5.01 -27.79
C CYS A 796 -18.82 -4.81 -29.04
N ARG A 797 -18.88 -3.63 -29.67
CA ARG A 797 -18.05 -3.25 -30.84
C ARG A 797 -16.64 -2.78 -30.47
N ARG A 798 -16.35 -2.57 -29.19
CA ARG A 798 -15.04 -2.11 -28.68
C ARG A 798 -14.28 -3.17 -27.89
N VAL A 799 -14.99 -4.06 -27.19
CA VAL A 799 -14.37 -5.13 -26.39
C VAL A 799 -13.93 -6.28 -27.31
N HIS A 800 -12.63 -6.59 -27.25
CA HIS A 800 -12.02 -7.71 -27.96
C HIS A 800 -12.43 -9.08 -27.37
N LEU A 801 -12.29 -10.14 -28.17
CA LEU A 801 -12.31 -11.51 -27.66
C LEU A 801 -10.91 -11.88 -27.11
N PRO A 802 -10.84 -12.73 -26.08
CA PRO A 802 -9.57 -13.27 -25.63
C PRO A 802 -8.94 -14.17 -26.70
N SER A 803 -7.61 -14.26 -26.68
CA SER A 803 -6.85 -15.29 -27.40
C SER A 803 -7.36 -16.70 -27.16
N THR A 804 -7.03 -17.60 -28.09
CA THR A 804 -7.31 -19.03 -27.93
C THR A 804 -6.40 -19.64 -26.86
N ARG A 805 -6.84 -20.77 -26.30
CA ARG A 805 -6.16 -21.54 -25.26
C ARG A 805 -4.74 -21.88 -25.64
N SER A 806 -4.51 -22.38 -26.86
CA SER A 806 -3.18 -22.76 -27.35
C SER A 806 -2.16 -21.61 -27.35
N LEU A 807 -2.61 -20.36 -27.40
CA LEU A 807 -1.74 -19.18 -27.29
C LEU A 807 -1.54 -18.73 -25.85
N TRP A 808 -2.60 -18.76 -25.04
CA TRP A 808 -2.56 -18.30 -23.64
C TRP A 808 -1.80 -19.26 -22.72
N THR A 809 -1.93 -20.57 -22.94
CA THR A 809 -1.37 -21.62 -22.06
C THR A 809 -0.06 -22.23 -22.57
N ALA A 810 0.55 -21.65 -23.61
CA ALA A 810 1.83 -22.08 -24.15
C ALA A 810 2.92 -22.11 -23.05
N ARG A 811 3.75 -23.15 -23.01
CA ARG A 811 4.78 -23.39 -21.96
C ARG A 811 6.20 -23.08 -22.41
N SER A 812 6.32 -22.25 -23.45
CA SER A 812 7.61 -21.71 -23.91
C SER A 812 7.38 -20.60 -24.93
N ASN A 813 8.37 -19.72 -25.08
CA ASN A 813 8.36 -18.70 -26.12
C ASN A 813 8.34 -19.33 -27.53
N LEU A 814 8.97 -20.49 -27.71
CA LEU A 814 9.00 -21.22 -28.99
C LEU A 814 7.64 -21.83 -29.35
N GLU A 815 6.92 -22.38 -28.37
CA GLU A 815 5.54 -22.86 -28.57
C GLU A 815 4.61 -21.70 -28.89
N TRP A 816 4.68 -20.61 -28.11
CA TRP A 816 3.89 -19.41 -28.34
C TRP A 816 4.14 -18.83 -29.75
N GLN A 817 5.40 -18.67 -30.17
CA GLN A 817 5.76 -18.20 -31.52
C GLN A 817 5.18 -19.10 -32.63
N ARG A 818 5.24 -20.43 -32.47
CA ARG A 818 4.67 -21.38 -33.45
C ARG A 818 3.16 -21.24 -33.57
N GLN A 819 2.44 -21.14 -32.44
CA GLN A 819 0.98 -20.97 -32.46
C GLN A 819 0.58 -19.59 -32.99
N TYR A 820 1.35 -18.55 -32.67
CA TYR A 820 1.12 -17.18 -33.15
C TYR A 820 1.32 -17.07 -34.67
N ALA A 821 2.42 -17.61 -35.19
CA ALA A 821 2.67 -17.70 -36.64
C ALA A 821 1.59 -18.54 -37.36
N LYS A 822 1.16 -19.66 -36.76
CA LYS A 822 0.06 -20.49 -37.28
C LYS A 822 -1.25 -19.70 -37.34
N GLN A 823 -1.59 -18.94 -36.30
CA GLN A 823 -2.78 -18.09 -36.31
C GLN A 823 -2.68 -16.99 -37.37
N LEU A 824 -1.56 -16.27 -37.45
CA LEU A 824 -1.32 -15.26 -38.49
C LEU A 824 -1.47 -15.82 -39.91
N SER A 825 -0.94 -17.02 -40.17
CA SER A 825 -1.03 -17.67 -41.48
C SER A 825 -2.45 -18.05 -41.92
N LYS A 826 -3.41 -18.09 -40.98
CA LYS A 826 -4.81 -18.45 -41.22
C LYS A 826 -5.74 -17.24 -41.34
N ARG A 827 -5.42 -16.11 -40.69
CA ARG A 827 -6.30 -14.94 -40.61
C ARG A 827 -6.68 -14.38 -41.98
N GLN A 828 -7.98 -14.27 -42.25
CA GLN A 828 -8.49 -13.56 -43.43
C GLN A 828 -8.84 -12.09 -43.15
N LEU A 829 -9.00 -11.70 -41.88
CA LEU A 829 -9.09 -10.29 -41.46
C LEU A 829 -7.77 -9.80 -40.85
N ARG A 830 -7.44 -8.52 -41.10
CA ARG A 830 -6.39 -7.80 -40.35
C ARG A 830 -6.84 -7.39 -38.95
N ASP A 831 -8.14 -7.19 -38.74
CA ASP A 831 -8.71 -6.70 -37.48
C ASP A 831 -8.87 -7.80 -36.42
N CYS A 832 -8.78 -7.41 -35.14
CA CYS A 832 -8.99 -8.30 -34.01
C CYS A 832 -10.47 -8.63 -33.79
N TYR A 833 -10.78 -9.89 -33.41
CA TYR A 833 -12.16 -10.30 -33.13
C TYR A 833 -12.74 -9.60 -31.90
N ARG A 834 -14.03 -9.28 -31.94
CA ARG A 834 -14.74 -8.51 -30.91
C ARG A 834 -16.01 -9.22 -30.49
N ILE A 835 -16.51 -8.90 -29.29
CA ILE A 835 -17.72 -9.52 -28.73
C ILE A 835 -18.93 -9.34 -29.68
N ALA A 836 -19.00 -8.24 -30.42
CA ALA A 836 -20.01 -8.04 -31.47
C ALA A 836 -20.02 -9.15 -32.54
N HIS A 837 -18.86 -9.63 -32.99
CA HIS A 837 -18.78 -10.73 -33.98
C HIS A 837 -19.31 -12.05 -33.38
N LEU A 838 -18.96 -12.33 -32.12
CA LEU A 838 -19.47 -13.50 -31.40
C LEU A 838 -20.99 -13.45 -31.23
N ARG A 839 -21.55 -12.27 -30.91
CA ARG A 839 -23.00 -12.05 -30.80
C ARG A 839 -23.73 -12.14 -32.14
N GLU A 840 -23.08 -11.78 -33.25
CA GLU A 840 -23.66 -11.92 -34.59
C GLU A 840 -23.66 -13.38 -35.03
N TYR A 841 -22.55 -14.10 -34.87
CA TYR A 841 -22.45 -15.54 -35.10
C TYR A 841 -23.48 -16.32 -34.27
N ALA A 842 -23.61 -15.98 -32.98
CA ALA A 842 -24.56 -16.59 -32.06
C ALA A 842 -26.05 -16.44 -32.47
N LYS A 843 -26.38 -15.55 -33.41
CA LYS A 843 -27.73 -15.31 -33.96
C LYS A 843 -27.99 -16.01 -35.30
N TYR A 844 -26.95 -16.43 -36.03
CA TYR A 844 -27.05 -17.03 -37.36
C TYR A 844 -26.28 -18.36 -37.47
N PRO A 845 -26.71 -19.42 -36.76
CA PRO A 845 -26.11 -20.74 -36.90
C PRO A 845 -26.38 -21.32 -38.30
N GLY A 846 -25.32 -21.67 -39.04
CA GLY A 846 -25.38 -22.37 -40.33
C GLY A 846 -25.06 -21.55 -41.58
N ASP A 847 -25.41 -22.10 -42.76
CA ASP A 847 -25.04 -21.60 -44.11
C ASP A 847 -25.47 -20.14 -44.41
N SER A 848 -26.32 -19.54 -43.59
CA SER A 848 -26.67 -18.10 -43.61
C SER A 848 -25.48 -17.15 -43.41
N SER A 849 -24.33 -17.68 -42.98
CA SER A 849 -23.06 -16.96 -42.81
C SER A 849 -22.14 -17.01 -44.05
N ALA A 850 -22.49 -17.80 -45.07
CA ALA A 850 -21.71 -17.96 -46.29
C ALA A 850 -21.46 -16.61 -47.00
N GLY A 851 -20.19 -16.23 -47.11
CA GLY A 851 -19.75 -14.97 -47.72
C GLY A 851 -19.12 -13.95 -46.77
N ARG A 852 -19.05 -14.23 -45.45
CA ARG A 852 -18.34 -13.38 -44.48
C ARG A 852 -17.01 -14.01 -44.07
N SER A 853 -15.90 -13.38 -44.40
CA SER A 853 -14.54 -13.89 -44.11
C SER A 853 -14.27 -14.10 -42.61
N TRP A 854 -14.93 -13.37 -41.72
CA TRP A 854 -14.76 -13.52 -40.26
C TRP A 854 -15.44 -14.76 -39.68
N ALA A 855 -16.37 -15.42 -40.39
CA ALA A 855 -17.12 -16.55 -39.82
C ALA A 855 -16.25 -17.81 -39.67
N THR A 856 -15.42 -18.11 -40.68
CA THR A 856 -14.52 -19.29 -40.66
C THR A 856 -13.42 -19.16 -39.61
N ASP A 857 -12.88 -17.94 -39.45
CA ASP A 857 -11.91 -17.60 -38.41
C ASP A 857 -12.50 -17.77 -36.99
N LEU A 858 -13.81 -17.55 -36.84
CA LEU A 858 -14.51 -17.68 -35.56
C LEU A 858 -14.84 -19.13 -35.21
N ASP A 859 -15.05 -20.01 -36.20
CA ASP A 859 -15.12 -21.46 -35.98
C ASP A 859 -13.83 -21.98 -35.33
N ASP A 860 -12.66 -21.56 -35.86
CA ASP A 860 -11.34 -21.86 -35.30
C ASP A 860 -11.19 -21.38 -33.84
N TRP A 861 -11.74 -20.20 -33.50
CA TRP A 861 -11.78 -19.70 -32.12
C TRP A 861 -12.69 -20.54 -31.23
N CYS A 862 -13.91 -20.87 -31.68
CA CYS A 862 -14.86 -21.70 -30.94
C CYS A 862 -14.29 -23.10 -30.63
N LEU A 863 -13.42 -23.64 -31.49
CA LEU A 863 -12.75 -24.93 -31.29
C LEU A 863 -11.59 -24.88 -30.28
N ASP A 864 -10.91 -23.74 -30.09
CA ASP A 864 -9.72 -23.59 -29.23
C ASP A 864 -9.88 -22.54 -28.11
N HIS A 865 -11.08 -22.05 -27.82
CA HIS A 865 -11.30 -21.12 -26.70
C HIS A 865 -11.01 -21.76 -25.32
N ASP A 866 -10.64 -20.93 -24.33
CA ASP A 866 -10.37 -21.34 -22.95
C ASP A 866 -11.57 -21.09 -22.02
N GLU A 867 -11.40 -21.31 -20.72
CA GLU A 867 -12.44 -21.16 -19.70
C GLU A 867 -13.08 -19.75 -19.70
N LEU A 868 -12.29 -18.69 -19.90
CA LEU A 868 -12.81 -17.33 -20.04
C LEU A 868 -13.54 -17.15 -21.37
N GLY A 869 -13.03 -17.73 -22.46
CA GLY A 869 -13.74 -17.79 -23.73
C GLY A 869 -15.12 -18.44 -23.60
N THR A 870 -15.23 -19.56 -22.88
CA THR A 870 -16.50 -20.25 -22.62
C THR A 870 -17.44 -19.39 -21.75
N LEU A 871 -16.91 -18.70 -20.72
CA LEU A 871 -17.67 -17.74 -19.92
C LEU A 871 -18.24 -16.59 -20.76
N ILE A 872 -17.46 -16.03 -21.70
CA ILE A 872 -17.91 -14.96 -22.60
C ILE A 872 -18.96 -15.49 -23.59
N TRP A 873 -18.77 -16.70 -24.13
CA TRP A 873 -19.77 -17.34 -24.98
C TRP A 873 -21.11 -17.48 -24.26
N MET A 874 -21.10 -18.03 -23.03
CA MET A 874 -22.29 -18.11 -22.18
C MET A 874 -22.92 -16.73 -21.95
N ALA A 875 -22.12 -15.70 -21.64
CA ALA A 875 -22.59 -14.32 -21.48
C ALA A 875 -23.28 -13.76 -22.74
N THR A 876 -22.92 -14.18 -23.96
CA THR A 876 -23.63 -13.74 -25.19
C THR A 876 -25.02 -14.35 -25.36
N LYS A 877 -25.31 -15.47 -24.68
CA LYS A 877 -26.57 -16.22 -24.74
C LYS A 877 -27.58 -15.82 -23.65
N LEU A 878 -27.15 -15.06 -22.66
CA LEU A 878 -28.01 -14.53 -21.60
C LEU A 878 -29.05 -13.54 -22.16
N ASP A 879 -30.32 -13.78 -21.82
CA ASP A 879 -31.47 -12.95 -22.23
C ASP A 879 -32.16 -12.28 -21.02
N PRO A 880 -31.76 -11.05 -20.64
CA PRO A 880 -32.28 -10.36 -19.47
C PRO A 880 -33.74 -9.88 -19.65
N LYS A 881 -34.50 -9.93 -18.53
CA LYS A 881 -35.92 -9.51 -18.46
C LYS A 881 -36.12 -8.00 -18.54
#